data_AF-A0A953L737-F1
#
_entry.id   AF-A0A953L737-F1
#
_cell.length_a   1.000
_cell.length_b   1.000
_cell.length_c   1.000
_cell.angle_alpha   90.00
_cell.angle_beta   90.00
_cell.angle_gamma   90.00
#
_symmetry.space_group_name_H-M   'P 1'
#
loop_
_entity.id
_entity.type
_entity.pdbx_description
1 polymer ?
#
loop_
_entity_poly.entity_id
_entity_poly.type
_entity_poly.pdbx_seq_one_letter_code
_entity_poly.pdbx_strand_id
1 'polypeptide(L)'
;MSNENSKWEIGQAGLPPFTRGPYASMYVGRPWTIRQYAGFSTAEESNAFYRANLKAGQKGLSVAFDLPTHRGYDSDHNLVSGDVGKAGVAIDSVEDMKVLFDAIPLDKMSVSMTMNGAVIPVMAFYIVAAEEQGVSLDKLTGTIQNDILKEFLVRNTYIYPPEPSMRIVSDIMAYTGKYMPRFNSISVSGYHMHEAGAPAALEVGYTIADGVEYVRAGLRAGLEVDDFVPRMSFFWGIGTSFYVEIAKLRAARKLWSDQMADFQPAKSTSQRLRAHSQTSGWSLTAQQPINNLTRTTMEAMAALFGGTQSLHTNSYDEALALPSDHSAKLARDTQLYLRDRSAVTQAIDPWAGSEYIENLTKKIYCEALSYVKDIESMGGMTEAIKSGVPKQKIEEAAAKRQADIELGHFEMVGVNVLTQSNKTKAPEVRLIDNQKVLGDQQRKLDTVKKQRNKKQVSDALTALRKGAKNGNNLLELAVEAARSRATLGEISYTLEEVFGRYQARSGLIQHIYGSQMSSNDQYKLAQQKCAAFEEQEGRRPRILIAKLGQDGHDRGARMIASSFADIGFDVDIGPLFLTPEDAARQAIENDVHFLGVSSLAGAHDTLVPETIKSLNRLGGDDIKVVVGGVIPEQDYESLYQAGVYYIFGPGTPVTTSALHLLEEYIK
;
A
#
# COMPACT_ATOMS: atom_id res chain seq x y z
N MET A 1 18.97 -16.88 -30.04
CA MET A 1 18.00 -16.60 -31.12
C MET A 1 17.30 -17.90 -31.49
N SER A 2 16.15 -18.18 -30.88
CA SER A 2 15.21 -19.21 -31.31
C SER A 2 13.85 -18.95 -30.63
N ASN A 3 12.78 -18.91 -31.43
CA ASN A 3 11.35 -18.77 -31.07
C ASN A 3 10.73 -17.37 -30.83
N GLU A 4 11.07 -16.35 -31.63
CA GLU A 4 10.22 -15.14 -31.72
C GLU A 4 8.87 -15.35 -32.45
N ASN A 5 8.59 -16.57 -32.94
CA ASN A 5 7.34 -16.93 -33.63
C ASN A 5 6.61 -18.14 -33.01
N SER A 6 6.76 -18.37 -31.70
CA SER A 6 5.80 -19.21 -30.97
C SER A 6 4.40 -18.60 -31.15
N LYS A 7 3.46 -19.34 -31.74
CA LYS A 7 2.06 -18.93 -31.87
C LYS A 7 1.57 -18.43 -30.51
N TRP A 8 1.01 -17.23 -30.45
CA TRP A 8 0.36 -16.73 -29.24
C TRP A 8 -0.86 -17.62 -28.96
N GLU A 9 -0.71 -18.58 -28.05
CA GLU A 9 -1.76 -19.51 -27.68
C GLU A 9 -2.49 -19.02 -26.42
N ILE A 10 -3.79 -18.76 -26.56
CA ILE A 10 -4.66 -18.33 -25.46
C ILE A 10 -4.99 -19.48 -24.50
N GLY A 11 -4.94 -20.73 -24.98
CA GLY A 11 -5.26 -21.93 -24.21
C GLY A 11 -6.72 -22.01 -23.74
N GLN A 12 -6.98 -22.91 -22.78
CA GLN A 12 -8.27 -23.09 -22.12
C GLN A 12 -8.19 -22.64 -20.66
N ALA A 13 -9.32 -22.22 -20.08
CA ALA A 13 -9.37 -21.88 -18.66
C ALA A 13 -9.07 -23.13 -17.81
N GLY A 14 -8.34 -22.95 -16.70
CA GLY A 14 -7.98 -24.05 -15.79
C GLY A 14 -6.80 -24.93 -16.24
N LEU A 15 -6.21 -24.67 -17.41
CA LEU A 15 -5.00 -25.34 -17.91
C LEU A 15 -3.92 -24.29 -18.23
N PRO A 16 -2.62 -24.62 -18.07
CA PRO A 16 -1.54 -23.76 -18.55
C PRO A 16 -1.74 -23.39 -20.03
N PRO A 17 -1.51 -22.12 -20.43
CA PRO A 17 -0.91 -21.03 -19.66
C PRO A 17 -1.91 -20.16 -18.84
N PHE A 18 -3.13 -20.65 -18.60
CA PHE A 18 -4.17 -20.01 -17.77
C PHE A 18 -4.62 -18.61 -18.22
N THR A 19 -4.32 -18.17 -19.45
CA THR A 19 -4.71 -16.84 -19.97
C THR A 19 -6.19 -16.57 -19.76
N ARG A 20 -7.05 -17.57 -20.04
CA ARG A 20 -8.52 -17.50 -19.90
C ARG A 20 -9.06 -17.68 -18.48
N GLY A 21 -8.18 -17.87 -17.50
CA GLY A 21 -8.53 -17.98 -16.09
C GLY A 21 -7.91 -19.19 -15.39
N PRO A 22 -7.68 -19.11 -14.06
CA PRO A 22 -7.01 -20.16 -13.30
C PRO A 22 -7.86 -21.41 -13.04
N TYR A 23 -9.18 -21.35 -13.24
CA TYR A 23 -10.11 -22.45 -12.99
C TYR A 23 -10.97 -22.73 -14.23
N ALA A 24 -11.25 -24.00 -14.50
CA ALA A 24 -11.97 -24.40 -15.72
C ALA A 24 -13.37 -23.79 -15.84
N SER A 25 -14.12 -23.70 -14.73
CA SER A 25 -15.48 -23.16 -14.73
C SER A 25 -15.57 -21.66 -14.46
N MET A 26 -14.48 -21.03 -14.00
CA MET A 26 -14.47 -19.66 -13.45
C MET A 26 -15.76 -19.33 -12.66
N TYR A 27 -16.41 -18.21 -12.97
CA TYR A 27 -17.58 -17.72 -12.26
C TYR A 27 -18.88 -18.47 -12.56
N VAL A 28 -18.93 -19.26 -13.64
CA VAL A 28 -20.08 -20.12 -13.95
C VAL A 28 -20.27 -21.15 -12.84
N GLY A 29 -19.16 -21.63 -12.25
CA GLY A 29 -19.19 -22.51 -11.08
C GLY A 29 -19.30 -21.74 -9.77
N ARG A 30 -18.34 -20.85 -9.50
CA ARG A 30 -18.31 -20.05 -8.26
C ARG A 30 -17.84 -18.63 -8.54
N PRO A 31 -18.61 -17.59 -8.15
CA PRO A 31 -18.18 -16.21 -8.34
C PRO A 31 -16.95 -15.89 -7.47
N TRP A 32 -16.33 -14.73 -7.75
CA TRP A 32 -15.26 -14.20 -6.94
C TRP A 32 -15.71 -13.95 -5.48
N THR A 33 -14.73 -13.81 -4.59
CA THR A 33 -15.00 -13.47 -3.19
C THR A 33 -15.10 -11.94 -3.05
N ILE A 34 -16.25 -11.45 -2.57
CA ILE A 34 -16.38 -10.05 -2.14
C ILE A 34 -15.58 -9.89 -0.86
N ARG A 35 -14.47 -9.15 -0.95
CA ARG A 35 -13.50 -8.96 0.12
C ARG A 35 -13.22 -7.47 0.29
N GLN A 36 -14.05 -6.80 1.09
CA GLN A 36 -13.81 -5.41 1.46
C GLN A 36 -12.69 -5.35 2.50
N TYR A 37 -11.74 -4.47 2.25
CA TYR A 37 -10.67 -4.08 3.16
C TYR A 37 -11.24 -3.08 4.16
N ALA A 38 -11.08 -3.40 5.44
CA ALA A 38 -11.72 -2.66 6.50
C ALA A 38 -10.96 -2.84 7.81
N GLY A 39 -11.12 -1.87 8.69
CA GLY A 39 -10.42 -1.80 9.97
C GLY A 39 -10.03 -0.35 10.20
N PHE A 40 -10.38 0.17 11.36
CA PHE A 40 -10.10 1.55 11.77
C PHE A 40 -10.19 1.63 13.29
N SER A 41 -9.49 2.60 13.88
CA SER A 41 -9.64 2.93 15.30
C SER A 41 -9.34 1.71 16.20
N THR A 42 -10.33 1.22 16.95
CA THR A 42 -10.18 0.13 17.94
C THR A 42 -10.57 -1.25 17.38
N ALA A 43 -10.09 -2.31 18.03
CA ALA A 43 -10.47 -3.69 17.71
C ALA A 43 -11.97 -3.95 17.89
N GLU A 44 -12.58 -3.34 18.90
CA GLU A 44 -14.02 -3.42 19.19
C GLU A 44 -14.87 -2.81 18.06
N GLU A 45 -14.53 -1.61 17.60
CA GLU A 45 -15.24 -0.95 16.51
C GLU A 45 -15.05 -1.68 15.18
N SER A 46 -13.82 -2.14 14.92
CA SER A 46 -13.51 -2.96 13.74
C SER A 46 -14.28 -4.29 13.75
N ASN A 47 -14.37 -4.98 14.90
CA ASN A 47 -15.16 -6.21 15.04
C ASN A 47 -16.65 -5.95 14.76
N ALA A 48 -17.22 -4.89 15.35
CA ALA A 48 -18.62 -4.52 15.12
C ALA A 48 -18.89 -4.27 13.63
N PHE A 49 -17.99 -3.55 12.97
CA PHE A 49 -18.05 -3.29 11.53
C PHE A 49 -17.96 -4.57 10.69
N TYR A 50 -17.04 -5.48 11.02
CA TYR A 50 -16.91 -6.78 10.35
C TYR A 50 -18.19 -7.61 10.48
N ARG A 51 -18.76 -7.70 11.69
CA ARG A 51 -19.99 -8.47 11.93
C ARG A 51 -21.18 -7.87 11.19
N ALA A 52 -21.28 -6.54 11.12
CA ALA A 52 -22.31 -5.86 10.33
C ALA A 52 -22.19 -6.19 8.84
N ASN A 53 -20.97 -6.14 8.28
CA ASN A 53 -20.74 -6.44 6.87
C ASN A 53 -20.92 -7.91 6.50
N LEU A 54 -20.53 -8.84 7.38
CA LEU A 54 -20.79 -10.28 7.21
C LEU A 54 -22.30 -10.55 7.14
N LYS A 55 -23.10 -9.94 8.04
CA LYS A 55 -24.57 -10.00 7.99
C LYS A 55 -25.13 -9.41 6.71
N ALA A 56 -24.48 -8.39 6.15
CA ALA A 56 -24.87 -7.72 4.91
C ALA A 56 -24.37 -8.41 3.62
N GLY A 57 -23.78 -9.61 3.71
CA GLY A 57 -23.43 -10.44 2.54
C GLY A 57 -21.95 -10.42 2.12
N GLN A 58 -21.06 -9.79 2.90
CA GLN A 58 -19.62 -9.99 2.76
C GLN A 58 -19.24 -11.43 3.10
N LYS A 59 -18.30 -12.03 2.36
CA LYS A 59 -17.94 -13.46 2.50
C LYS A 59 -16.56 -13.72 3.10
N GLY A 60 -15.65 -12.74 3.01
CA GLY A 60 -14.31 -12.84 3.58
C GLY A 60 -13.93 -11.53 4.27
N LEU A 61 -13.15 -11.61 5.33
CA LEU A 61 -12.65 -10.45 6.05
C LEU A 61 -11.31 -10.01 5.46
N SER A 62 -11.02 -8.72 5.54
CA SER A 62 -9.71 -8.20 5.15
C SER A 62 -9.34 -7.08 6.12
N VAL A 63 -8.33 -7.33 6.95
CA VAL A 63 -7.96 -6.48 8.10
C VAL A 63 -6.96 -5.43 7.67
N ALA A 64 -7.32 -4.17 7.91
CA ALA A 64 -6.44 -3.01 7.80
C ALA A 64 -5.86 -2.63 9.17
N PHE A 65 -4.53 -2.62 9.29
CA PHE A 65 -3.82 -2.26 10.51
C PHE A 65 -3.36 -0.81 10.46
N ASP A 66 -3.21 -0.19 11.62
CA ASP A 66 -2.61 1.13 11.69
C ASP A 66 -1.10 1.10 11.38
N LEU A 67 -0.54 2.27 11.06
CA LEU A 67 0.87 2.40 10.70
C LEU A 67 1.86 1.99 11.82
N PRO A 68 1.58 2.25 13.11
CA PRO A 68 2.39 1.73 14.22
C PRO A 68 2.47 0.21 14.24
N THR A 69 1.32 -0.48 14.13
CA THR A 69 1.26 -1.95 14.03
C THR A 69 2.06 -2.42 12.83
N HIS A 70 1.89 -1.80 11.67
CA HIS A 70 2.63 -2.12 10.44
C HIS A 70 4.15 -2.12 10.64
N ARG A 71 4.64 -1.15 11.40
CA ARG A 71 6.06 -0.92 11.63
C ARG A 71 6.56 -1.48 12.96
N GLY A 72 5.79 -2.33 13.63
CA GLY A 72 6.30 -3.06 14.80
C GLY A 72 6.45 -2.19 16.05
N TYR A 73 5.65 -1.13 16.18
CA TYR A 73 5.61 -0.30 17.38
C TYR A 73 4.34 -0.57 18.18
N ASP A 74 4.48 -0.72 19.49
CA ASP A 74 3.36 -0.67 20.42
C ASP A 74 2.78 0.75 20.47
N SER A 75 1.48 0.87 20.75
CA SER A 75 0.76 2.13 20.84
C SER A 75 1.30 3.10 21.91
N ASP A 76 2.04 2.61 22.91
CA ASP A 76 2.68 3.43 23.94
C ASP A 76 4.06 3.99 23.52
N HIS A 77 4.54 3.69 22.31
CA HIS A 77 5.81 4.18 21.81
C HIS A 77 5.75 5.68 21.45
N ASN A 78 6.79 6.44 21.81
CA ASN A 78 6.81 7.89 21.65
C ASN A 78 6.78 8.38 20.19
N LEU A 79 7.33 7.60 19.25
CA LEU A 79 7.39 7.93 17.82
C LEU A 79 6.07 7.77 17.06
N VAL A 80 4.99 7.30 17.71
CA VAL A 80 3.78 6.85 17.00
C VAL A 80 2.47 7.37 17.58
N SER A 81 2.51 8.20 18.62
CA SER A 81 1.31 8.67 19.34
C SER A 81 0.23 9.24 18.41
N GLY A 82 0.61 10.07 17.44
CA GLY A 82 -0.30 10.68 16.47
C GLY A 82 -0.86 9.72 15.41
N ASP A 83 -0.27 8.53 15.24
CA ASP A 83 -0.62 7.57 14.19
C ASP A 83 -1.52 6.42 14.69
N VAL A 84 -1.63 6.22 16.02
CA VAL A 84 -2.38 5.12 16.63
C VAL A 84 -3.85 5.17 16.19
N GLY A 85 -4.32 4.07 15.58
CA GLY A 85 -5.70 3.90 15.13
C GLY A 85 -6.13 4.75 13.92
N LYS A 86 -5.29 5.65 13.39
CA LYS A 86 -5.68 6.59 12.32
C LYS A 86 -5.88 5.90 10.96
N ALA A 87 -4.95 5.02 10.58
CA ALA A 87 -4.94 4.38 9.25
C ALA A 87 -5.58 2.98 9.24
N GLY A 88 -5.91 2.43 10.41
CA GLY A 88 -6.39 1.07 10.57
C GLY A 88 -6.60 0.72 12.04
N VAL A 89 -6.81 -0.56 12.33
CA VAL A 89 -6.95 -1.04 13.71
C VAL A 89 -5.59 -1.09 14.41
N ALA A 90 -5.53 -0.60 15.66
CA ALA A 90 -4.37 -0.73 16.53
C ALA A 90 -4.30 -2.14 17.15
N ILE A 91 -3.16 -2.83 17.02
CA ILE A 91 -2.92 -4.17 17.58
C ILE A 91 -1.56 -4.18 18.29
N ASP A 92 -1.57 -4.30 19.62
CA ASP A 92 -0.34 -4.35 20.41
C ASP A 92 -0.06 -5.76 20.95
N SER A 93 -1.09 -6.60 21.03
CA SER A 93 -0.99 -7.94 21.61
C SER A 93 -2.01 -8.93 21.04
N VAL A 94 -1.87 -10.19 21.44
CA VAL A 94 -2.89 -11.22 21.17
C VAL A 94 -4.27 -10.86 21.74
N GLU A 95 -4.34 -10.05 22.81
CA GLU A 95 -5.62 -9.67 23.40
C GLU A 95 -6.43 -8.75 22.48
N ASP A 96 -5.77 -7.85 21.74
CA ASP A 96 -6.44 -7.03 20.71
C ASP A 96 -6.94 -7.90 19.54
N MET A 97 -6.12 -8.88 19.12
CA MET A 97 -6.48 -9.81 18.05
C MET A 97 -7.68 -10.70 18.43
N LYS A 98 -7.77 -11.10 19.70
CA LYS A 98 -8.93 -11.83 20.23
C LYS A 98 -10.20 -11.01 20.19
N VAL A 99 -10.12 -9.74 20.60
CA VAL A 99 -11.26 -8.81 20.51
C VAL A 99 -11.66 -8.59 19.05
N LEU A 100 -10.70 -8.42 18.15
CA LEU A 100 -10.95 -8.21 16.73
C LEU A 100 -11.78 -9.35 16.11
N PHE A 101 -11.53 -10.59 16.55
CA PHE A 101 -12.25 -11.78 16.07
C PHE A 101 -13.26 -12.36 17.05
N ASP A 102 -13.66 -11.60 18.08
CA ASP A 102 -14.70 -12.04 19.00
C ASP A 102 -16.00 -12.33 18.25
N ALA A 103 -16.62 -13.47 18.57
CA ALA A 103 -17.81 -14.00 17.91
C ALA A 103 -17.69 -14.16 16.37
N ILE A 104 -16.48 -14.24 15.82
CA ILE A 104 -16.21 -14.54 14.40
C ILE A 104 -15.51 -15.91 14.32
N PRO A 105 -16.19 -16.96 13.80
CA PRO A 105 -15.63 -18.32 13.77
C PRO A 105 -14.52 -18.45 12.72
N LEU A 106 -13.25 -18.48 13.17
CA LEU A 106 -12.08 -18.49 12.29
C LEU A 106 -11.90 -19.78 11.47
N ASP A 107 -12.58 -20.87 11.85
CA ASP A 107 -12.65 -22.12 11.06
C ASP A 107 -13.59 -22.03 9.85
N LYS A 108 -14.46 -21.02 9.81
CA LYS A 108 -15.48 -20.81 8.75
C LYS A 108 -15.23 -19.55 7.92
N MET A 109 -14.35 -18.67 8.37
CA MET A 109 -14.08 -17.40 7.73
C MET A 109 -12.73 -17.41 7.01
N SER A 110 -12.69 -16.81 5.82
CA SER A 110 -11.43 -16.53 5.14
C SER A 110 -10.94 -15.12 5.50
N VAL A 111 -9.89 -15.04 6.31
CA VAL A 111 -9.32 -13.78 6.79
C VAL A 111 -8.10 -13.39 5.96
N SER A 112 -8.14 -12.23 5.32
CA SER A 112 -6.97 -11.61 4.71
C SER A 112 -6.39 -10.57 5.66
N MET A 113 -5.06 -10.53 5.79
CA MET A 113 -4.36 -9.57 6.65
C MET A 113 -3.32 -8.85 5.80
N THR A 114 -3.48 -7.54 5.65
CA THR A 114 -2.55 -6.71 4.89
C THR A 114 -1.41 -6.28 5.82
N MET A 115 -0.47 -7.17 6.08
CA MET A 115 0.67 -6.93 6.96
C MET A 115 1.97 -7.45 6.33
N ASN A 116 3.07 -6.71 6.50
CA ASN A 116 4.37 -7.01 5.91
C ASN A 116 5.53 -6.76 6.89
N GLY A 117 5.72 -5.54 7.39
CA GLY A 117 6.82 -5.21 8.30
C GLY A 117 6.77 -6.03 9.58
N ALA A 118 5.71 -5.85 10.37
CA ALA A 118 5.44 -6.62 11.60
C ALA A 118 4.70 -7.95 11.34
N VAL A 119 5.00 -8.62 10.21
CA VAL A 119 4.28 -9.84 9.81
C VAL A 119 4.41 -10.97 10.83
N ILE A 120 5.57 -11.09 11.49
CA ILE A 120 5.83 -12.14 12.49
C ILE A 120 4.88 -12.03 13.71
N PRO A 121 4.87 -10.92 14.47
CA PRO A 121 3.96 -10.80 15.62
C PRO A 121 2.48 -10.85 15.22
N VAL A 122 2.08 -10.20 14.13
CA VAL A 122 0.67 -10.19 13.70
C VAL A 122 0.19 -11.59 13.31
N MET A 123 1.00 -12.34 12.56
CA MET A 123 0.67 -13.73 12.21
C MET A 123 0.63 -14.62 13.47
N ALA A 124 1.56 -14.42 14.41
CA ALA A 124 1.56 -15.13 15.69
C ALA A 124 0.30 -14.84 16.51
N PHE A 125 -0.14 -13.58 16.59
CA PHE A 125 -1.37 -13.21 17.28
C PHE A 125 -2.61 -13.82 16.62
N TYR A 126 -2.69 -13.85 15.29
CA TYR A 126 -3.78 -14.51 14.58
C TYR A 126 -3.84 -16.01 14.88
N ILE A 127 -2.69 -16.69 14.88
CA ILE A 127 -2.57 -18.11 15.21
C ILE A 127 -3.05 -18.37 16.64
N VAL A 128 -2.54 -17.62 17.62
CA VAL A 128 -2.91 -17.83 19.04
C VAL A 128 -4.38 -17.47 19.29
N ALA A 129 -4.91 -16.41 18.66
CA ALA A 129 -6.34 -16.09 18.75
C ALA A 129 -7.22 -17.22 18.21
N ALA A 130 -6.83 -17.88 17.12
CA ALA A 130 -7.52 -19.05 16.60
C ALA A 130 -7.41 -20.27 17.53
N GLU A 131 -6.23 -20.54 18.08
CA GLU A 131 -6.03 -21.62 19.05
C GLU A 131 -6.91 -21.43 20.30
N GLU A 132 -7.01 -20.19 20.80
CA GLU A 132 -7.86 -19.85 21.95
C GLU A 132 -9.38 -19.92 21.63
N GLN A 133 -9.76 -19.88 20.35
CA GLN A 133 -11.11 -20.25 19.89
C GLN A 133 -11.32 -21.77 19.75
N GLY A 134 -10.28 -22.59 19.98
CA GLY A 134 -10.31 -24.04 19.77
C GLY A 134 -10.19 -24.46 18.29
N VAL A 135 -9.67 -23.59 17.42
CA VAL A 135 -9.50 -23.86 16.00
C VAL A 135 -8.10 -24.41 15.72
N SER A 136 -8.05 -25.59 15.08
CA SER A 136 -6.79 -26.17 14.63
C SER A 136 -6.24 -25.46 13.39
N LEU A 137 -4.90 -25.37 13.28
CA LEU A 137 -4.23 -24.59 12.24
C LEU A 137 -4.55 -25.04 10.81
N ASP A 138 -4.85 -26.33 10.61
CA ASP A 138 -5.21 -26.91 9.31
C ASP A 138 -6.57 -26.42 8.78
N LYS A 139 -7.40 -25.86 9.65
CA LYS A 139 -8.71 -25.28 9.29
C LYS A 139 -8.62 -23.81 8.89
N LEU A 140 -7.54 -23.12 9.23
CA LEU A 140 -7.41 -21.69 8.96
C LEU A 140 -7.31 -21.43 7.46
N THR A 141 -8.24 -20.63 6.96
CA THR A 141 -8.26 -20.16 5.58
C THR A 141 -8.03 -18.66 5.55
N GLY A 142 -7.24 -18.17 4.61
CA GLY A 142 -6.88 -16.77 4.63
C GLY A 142 -5.67 -16.45 3.79
N THR A 143 -5.20 -15.21 3.93
CA THR A 143 -4.02 -14.70 3.26
C THR A 143 -3.30 -13.73 4.20
N ILE A 144 -1.98 -13.83 4.31
CA ILE A 144 -1.13 -12.77 4.84
C ILE A 144 -0.42 -12.11 3.65
N GLN A 145 -0.33 -10.77 3.63
CA GLN A 145 0.28 -10.10 2.47
C GLN A 145 1.76 -10.47 2.33
N ASN A 146 2.56 -10.31 3.40
CA ASN A 146 3.91 -10.86 3.53
C ASN A 146 4.83 -10.62 2.32
N ASP A 147 4.67 -9.47 1.66
CA ASP A 147 5.42 -9.09 0.47
C ASP A 147 6.30 -7.91 0.83
N ILE A 148 7.55 -8.17 1.20
CA ILE A 148 8.48 -7.13 1.66
C ILE A 148 9.18 -6.40 0.49
N LEU A 149 9.38 -7.04 -0.66
CA LEU A 149 10.08 -6.43 -1.79
C LEU A 149 9.38 -5.15 -2.26
N LYS A 150 8.04 -5.19 -2.39
CA LYS A 150 7.25 -3.98 -2.70
C LYS A 150 7.21 -2.94 -1.59
N GLU A 151 7.52 -3.31 -0.34
CA GLU A 151 7.65 -2.33 0.76
C GLU A 151 8.86 -1.43 0.54
N PHE A 152 10.00 -1.98 0.10
CA PHE A 152 11.19 -1.19 -0.22
C PHE A 152 11.01 -0.31 -1.46
N LEU A 153 10.16 -0.73 -2.39
CA LEU A 153 9.89 0.00 -3.62
C LEU A 153 8.95 1.19 -3.42
N VAL A 154 7.78 0.95 -2.85
CA VAL A 154 6.66 1.91 -2.97
C VAL A 154 5.78 2.06 -1.73
N ARG A 155 5.84 1.13 -0.77
CA ARG A 155 4.87 1.12 0.36
C ARG A 155 5.44 1.53 1.71
N ASN A 156 6.75 1.43 1.89
CA ASN A 156 7.46 2.04 3.00
C ASN A 156 7.05 1.58 4.42
N THR A 157 6.45 0.40 4.60
CA THR A 157 6.17 -0.16 5.95
C THR A 157 7.14 -1.27 6.36
N TYR A 158 8.34 -1.29 5.76
CA TYR A 158 9.42 -2.18 6.19
C TYR A 158 9.92 -1.84 7.60
N ILE A 159 10.52 -2.85 8.25
CA ILE A 159 11.23 -2.72 9.53
C ILE A 159 12.70 -3.07 9.31
N TYR A 160 12.97 -4.32 8.93
CA TYR A 160 14.33 -4.86 8.82
C TYR A 160 14.90 -4.67 7.40
N PRO A 161 16.23 -4.81 7.22
CA PRO A 161 16.87 -4.80 5.89
C PRO A 161 16.36 -5.92 4.96
N PRO A 162 16.66 -5.86 3.65
CA PRO A 162 16.17 -6.82 2.67
C PRO A 162 16.47 -8.28 3.00
N GLU A 163 17.71 -8.65 3.33
CA GLU A 163 18.08 -10.06 3.54
C GLU A 163 17.39 -10.69 4.75
N PRO A 164 17.38 -10.09 5.96
CA PRO A 164 16.61 -10.62 7.08
C PRO A 164 15.10 -10.68 6.80
N SER A 165 14.57 -9.72 6.03
CA SER A 165 13.15 -9.71 5.68
C SER A 165 12.77 -10.85 4.72
N MET A 166 13.62 -11.16 3.74
CA MET A 166 13.42 -12.30 2.85
C MET A 166 13.49 -13.65 3.60
N ARG A 167 14.33 -13.72 4.64
CA ARG A 167 14.33 -14.88 5.55
C ARG A 167 12.98 -15.00 6.29
N ILE A 168 12.45 -13.91 6.84
CA ILE A 168 11.14 -13.92 7.51
C ILE A 168 10.05 -14.47 6.58
N VAL A 169 10.02 -14.04 5.31
CA VAL A 169 9.07 -14.56 4.32
C VAL A 169 9.22 -16.08 4.16
N SER A 170 10.46 -16.57 4.06
CA SER A 170 10.77 -18.00 3.89
C SER A 170 10.35 -18.83 5.12
N ASP A 171 10.59 -18.33 6.33
CA ASP A 171 10.17 -18.98 7.57
C ASP A 171 8.63 -19.10 7.65
N ILE A 172 7.91 -18.07 7.21
CA ILE A 172 6.44 -18.09 7.13
C ILE A 172 5.97 -19.11 6.09
N MET A 173 6.60 -19.18 4.92
CA MET A 173 6.28 -20.20 3.90
C MET A 173 6.51 -21.62 4.42
N ALA A 174 7.60 -21.87 5.13
CA ALA A 174 7.91 -23.16 5.71
C ALA A 174 6.90 -23.56 6.80
N TYR A 175 6.58 -22.64 7.72
CA TYR A 175 5.61 -22.89 8.79
C TYR A 175 4.20 -23.14 8.24
N THR A 176 3.75 -22.30 7.31
CA THR A 176 2.41 -22.41 6.72
C THR A 176 2.26 -23.64 5.83
N GLY A 177 3.29 -23.99 5.05
CA GLY A 177 3.32 -25.23 4.27
C GLY A 177 3.16 -26.48 5.13
N LYS A 178 3.75 -26.49 6.33
CA LYS A 178 3.69 -27.61 7.27
C LYS A 178 2.38 -27.68 8.08
N TYR A 179 1.91 -26.55 8.61
CA TYR A 179 0.84 -26.53 9.62
C TYR A 179 -0.48 -25.90 9.13
N MET A 180 -0.45 -25.08 8.08
CA MET A 180 -1.60 -24.28 7.62
C MET A 180 -1.84 -24.47 6.11
N PRO A 181 -2.10 -25.71 5.63
CA PRO A 181 -2.16 -26.04 4.20
C PRO A 181 -3.29 -25.35 3.44
N ARG A 182 -4.18 -24.60 4.08
CA ARG A 182 -5.27 -23.84 3.46
C ARG A 182 -5.06 -22.33 3.46
N PHE A 183 -3.97 -21.86 4.06
CA PHE A 183 -3.63 -20.46 4.18
C PHE A 183 -2.68 -20.04 3.05
N ASN A 184 -2.90 -18.86 2.47
CA ASN A 184 -2.01 -18.29 1.47
C ASN A 184 -0.90 -17.53 2.19
N SER A 185 0.34 -17.99 2.04
CA SER A 185 1.50 -17.51 2.81
C SER A 185 2.07 -16.18 2.34
N ILE A 186 1.65 -15.73 1.15
CA ILE A 186 2.04 -14.47 0.54
C ILE A 186 0.98 -14.01 -0.47
N SER A 187 0.87 -12.69 -0.60
CA SER A 187 0.16 -12.01 -1.68
C SER A 187 1.12 -11.09 -2.41
N VAL A 188 1.71 -11.57 -3.51
CA VAL A 188 2.67 -10.83 -4.34
C VAL A 188 1.95 -9.68 -5.06
N SER A 189 2.34 -8.43 -4.77
CA SER A 189 1.43 -7.28 -4.89
C SER A 189 1.92 -6.19 -5.85
N GLY A 190 1.26 -6.11 -7.01
CA GLY A 190 1.38 -5.00 -7.95
C GLY A 190 0.50 -3.79 -7.65
N TYR A 191 -0.56 -3.94 -6.84
CA TYR A 191 -1.47 -2.84 -6.46
C TYR A 191 -0.72 -1.57 -6.04
N HIS A 192 0.22 -1.69 -5.11
CA HIS A 192 0.94 -0.54 -4.57
C HIS A 192 1.86 0.11 -5.61
N MET A 193 2.39 -0.67 -6.55
CA MET A 193 3.19 -0.14 -7.67
C MET A 193 2.32 0.65 -8.63
N HIS A 194 1.10 0.16 -8.91
CA HIS A 194 0.09 0.87 -9.69
C HIS A 194 -0.24 2.23 -9.06
N GLU A 195 -0.55 2.24 -7.76
CA GLU A 195 -0.88 3.45 -7.00
C GLU A 195 0.29 4.43 -6.93
N ALA A 196 1.53 3.94 -6.91
CA ALA A 196 2.74 4.76 -6.98
C ALA A 196 3.00 5.35 -8.38
N GLY A 197 2.38 4.83 -9.44
CA GLY A 197 2.44 5.38 -10.80
C GLY A 197 2.84 4.40 -11.90
N ALA A 198 3.10 3.13 -11.58
CA ALA A 198 3.51 2.14 -12.56
C ALA A 198 2.42 1.93 -13.64
N PRO A 199 2.77 1.93 -14.94
CA PRO A 199 1.85 1.49 -15.98
C PRO A 199 1.68 -0.03 -15.94
N ALA A 200 0.62 -0.54 -16.57
CA ALA A 200 0.20 -1.95 -16.48
C ALA A 200 1.31 -2.98 -16.79
N ALA A 201 2.13 -2.75 -17.82
CA ALA A 201 3.22 -3.67 -18.16
C ALA A 201 4.33 -3.68 -17.11
N LEU A 202 4.67 -2.51 -16.54
CA LEU A 202 5.66 -2.38 -15.46
C LEU A 202 5.16 -3.05 -14.18
N GLU A 203 3.89 -2.80 -13.82
CA GLU A 203 3.21 -3.45 -12.70
C GLU A 203 3.30 -4.98 -12.82
N VAL A 204 2.95 -5.54 -13.98
CA VAL A 204 3.04 -6.99 -14.21
C VAL A 204 4.48 -7.48 -14.15
N GLY A 205 5.40 -6.83 -14.86
CA GLY A 205 6.80 -7.25 -14.92
C GLY A 205 7.45 -7.32 -13.54
N TYR A 206 7.33 -6.26 -12.74
CA TYR A 206 7.92 -6.21 -11.40
C TYR A 206 7.24 -7.16 -10.42
N THR A 207 5.91 -7.27 -10.44
CA THR A 207 5.21 -8.20 -9.56
C THR A 207 5.54 -9.66 -9.88
N ILE A 208 5.71 -10.01 -11.16
CA ILE A 208 6.14 -11.36 -11.53
C ILE A 208 7.60 -11.60 -11.11
N ALA A 209 8.49 -10.62 -11.28
CA ALA A 209 9.88 -10.72 -10.84
C ALA A 209 9.99 -10.88 -9.31
N ASP A 210 9.19 -10.14 -8.53
CA ASP A 210 9.04 -10.35 -7.07
C ASP A 210 8.62 -11.80 -6.78
N GLY A 211 7.59 -12.29 -7.47
CA GLY A 211 7.10 -13.66 -7.33
C GLY A 211 8.17 -14.72 -7.58
N VAL A 212 8.96 -14.55 -8.64
CA VAL A 212 10.09 -15.44 -8.97
C VAL A 212 11.16 -15.39 -7.87
N GLU A 213 11.47 -14.21 -7.33
CA GLU A 213 12.43 -14.07 -6.23
C GLU A 213 11.94 -14.76 -4.94
N TYR A 214 10.64 -14.69 -4.66
CA TYR A 214 10.02 -15.42 -3.56
C TYR A 214 10.05 -16.95 -3.74
N VAL A 215 9.86 -17.44 -4.97
CA VAL A 215 10.03 -18.86 -5.28
C VAL A 215 11.47 -19.30 -4.99
N ARG A 216 12.47 -18.52 -5.43
CA ARG A 216 13.88 -18.78 -5.14
C ARG A 216 14.18 -18.75 -3.64
N ALA A 217 13.56 -17.84 -2.89
CA ALA A 217 13.71 -17.77 -1.44
C ALA A 217 13.18 -19.04 -0.76
N GLY A 218 12.00 -19.53 -1.15
CA GLY A 218 11.45 -20.80 -0.67
C GLY A 218 12.36 -22.00 -0.98
N LEU A 219 12.89 -22.07 -2.20
CA LEU A 219 13.86 -23.11 -2.61
C LEU A 219 15.15 -23.05 -1.79
N ARG A 220 15.72 -21.86 -1.56
CA ARG A 220 16.91 -21.66 -0.71
C ARG A 220 16.67 -22.08 0.74
N ALA A 221 15.42 -22.00 1.21
CA ALA A 221 15.00 -22.50 2.52
C ALA A 221 14.72 -24.01 2.56
N GLY A 222 14.93 -24.73 1.45
CA GLY A 222 14.76 -26.18 1.37
C GLY A 222 13.31 -26.64 1.15
N LEU A 223 12.42 -25.76 0.70
CA LEU A 223 11.05 -26.12 0.33
C LEU A 223 11.00 -26.60 -1.13
N GLU A 224 10.21 -27.63 -1.41
CA GLU A 224 9.91 -28.04 -2.78
C GLU A 224 8.87 -27.10 -3.41
N VAL A 225 9.01 -26.80 -4.71
CA VAL A 225 8.12 -25.87 -5.44
C VAL A 225 6.64 -26.18 -5.22
N ASP A 226 6.28 -27.46 -5.30
CA ASP A 226 4.90 -27.94 -5.23
C ASP A 226 4.30 -27.95 -3.80
N ASP A 227 5.09 -27.61 -2.78
CA ASP A 227 4.65 -27.56 -1.39
C ASP A 227 4.15 -26.17 -1.00
N PHE A 228 4.75 -25.11 -1.52
CA PHE A 228 4.40 -23.73 -1.13
C PHE A 228 3.86 -22.86 -2.28
N VAL A 229 4.28 -23.06 -3.53
CA VAL A 229 3.80 -22.23 -4.66
C VAL A 229 2.29 -22.33 -4.88
N PRO A 230 1.63 -23.50 -4.72
CA PRO A 230 0.18 -23.59 -4.72
C PRO A 230 -0.54 -22.80 -3.62
N ARG A 231 0.18 -22.12 -2.72
CA ARG A 231 -0.32 -21.21 -1.68
C ARG A 231 0.14 -19.76 -1.87
N MET A 232 0.97 -19.47 -2.87
CA MET A 232 1.19 -18.09 -3.29
C MET A 232 -0.09 -17.54 -3.95
N SER A 233 -0.33 -16.25 -3.73
CA SER A 233 -1.39 -15.48 -4.35
C SER A 233 -0.85 -14.13 -4.83
N PHE A 234 -1.61 -13.43 -5.65
CA PHE A 234 -1.21 -12.16 -6.26
C PHE A 234 -2.22 -11.06 -5.95
N PHE A 235 -1.83 -9.80 -6.11
CA PHE A 235 -2.70 -8.66 -5.86
C PHE A 235 -2.45 -7.51 -6.84
N TRP A 236 -3.47 -7.15 -7.62
CA TRP A 236 -3.39 -6.15 -8.69
C TRP A 236 -4.21 -4.89 -8.40
N GLY A 237 -3.69 -3.73 -8.82
CA GLY A 237 -4.47 -2.50 -8.98
C GLY A 237 -5.36 -2.58 -10.20
N ILE A 238 -6.46 -1.84 -10.24
CA ILE A 238 -7.33 -1.79 -11.41
C ILE A 238 -7.74 -0.35 -11.62
N GLY A 239 -7.08 0.31 -12.58
CA GLY A 239 -7.35 1.71 -12.92
C GLY A 239 -8.42 1.86 -13.99
N THR A 240 -8.60 3.11 -14.44
CA THR A 240 -9.69 3.53 -15.34
C THR A 240 -9.55 3.03 -16.78
N SER A 241 -8.38 2.52 -17.18
CA SER A 241 -8.13 2.00 -18.53
C SER A 241 -8.73 0.60 -18.72
N PHE A 242 -10.05 0.53 -18.84
CA PHE A 242 -10.85 -0.71 -18.80
C PHE A 242 -10.27 -1.91 -19.57
N TYR A 243 -9.98 -1.75 -20.87
CA TYR A 243 -9.46 -2.85 -21.69
C TYR A 243 -8.02 -3.23 -21.36
N VAL A 244 -7.20 -2.23 -20.96
CA VAL A 244 -5.82 -2.47 -20.51
C VAL A 244 -5.82 -3.36 -19.28
N GLU A 245 -6.71 -3.11 -18.33
CA GLU A 245 -6.78 -3.90 -17.10
C GLU A 245 -7.27 -5.34 -17.32
N ILE A 246 -8.22 -5.55 -18.23
CA ILE A 246 -8.63 -6.90 -18.67
C ILE A 246 -7.43 -7.64 -19.28
N ALA A 247 -6.75 -7.00 -20.23
CA ALA A 247 -5.58 -7.56 -20.89
C ALA A 247 -4.42 -7.81 -19.90
N LYS A 248 -4.22 -6.93 -18.92
CA LYS A 248 -3.20 -7.05 -17.87
C LYS A 248 -3.36 -8.33 -17.06
N LEU A 249 -4.56 -8.58 -16.54
CA LEU A 249 -4.84 -9.78 -15.73
C LEU A 249 -4.66 -11.08 -16.54
N ARG A 250 -5.00 -11.07 -17.83
CA ARG A 250 -4.79 -12.20 -18.75
C ARG A 250 -3.29 -12.42 -19.01
N ALA A 251 -2.56 -11.36 -19.31
CA ALA A 251 -1.12 -11.39 -19.59
C ALA A 251 -0.32 -11.86 -18.38
N ALA A 252 -0.66 -11.39 -17.17
CA ALA A 252 0.01 -11.76 -15.94
C ALA A 252 -0.08 -13.27 -15.65
N ARG A 253 -1.24 -13.89 -15.88
CA ARG A 253 -1.40 -15.35 -15.70
C ARG A 253 -0.51 -16.14 -16.64
N LYS A 254 -0.47 -15.75 -17.91
CA LYS A 254 0.40 -16.38 -18.90
C LYS A 254 1.87 -16.22 -18.53
N LEU A 255 2.29 -15.00 -18.21
CA LEU A 255 3.68 -14.72 -17.84
C LEU A 255 4.11 -15.50 -16.60
N TRP A 256 3.28 -15.56 -15.56
CA TRP A 256 3.55 -16.40 -14.40
C TRP A 256 3.67 -17.88 -14.76
N SER A 257 2.74 -18.41 -15.56
CA SER A 257 2.79 -19.82 -15.99
C SER A 257 4.07 -20.14 -16.75
N ASP A 258 4.51 -19.23 -17.63
CA ASP A 258 5.72 -19.38 -18.43
C ASP A 258 6.98 -19.31 -17.53
N GLN A 259 7.06 -18.37 -16.59
CA GLN A 259 8.16 -18.29 -15.61
C GLN A 259 8.20 -19.52 -14.68
N MET A 260 7.05 -20.03 -14.26
CA MET A 260 6.98 -21.21 -13.41
C MET A 260 7.37 -22.50 -14.12
N ALA A 261 7.31 -22.55 -15.46
CA ALA A 261 7.72 -23.72 -16.23
C ALA A 261 9.23 -24.02 -16.08
N ASP A 262 10.05 -22.98 -15.89
CA ASP A 262 11.51 -23.11 -15.69
C ASP A 262 11.86 -23.85 -14.38
N PHE A 263 10.95 -23.83 -13.40
CA PHE A 263 11.09 -24.56 -12.13
C PHE A 263 10.57 -26.01 -12.19
N GLN A 264 10.11 -26.47 -13.36
CA GLN A 264 9.66 -27.84 -13.63
C GLN A 264 8.72 -28.44 -12.55
N PRO A 265 7.63 -27.75 -12.14
CA PRO A 265 6.73 -28.26 -11.13
C PRO A 265 6.03 -29.53 -11.60
N ALA A 266 5.87 -30.53 -10.72
CA ALA A 266 5.12 -31.74 -11.03
C ALA A 266 3.60 -31.50 -11.04
N LYS A 267 3.13 -30.48 -10.32
CA LYS A 267 1.71 -30.08 -10.28
C LYS A 267 1.45 -28.84 -11.12
N SER A 268 0.50 -28.92 -12.05
CA SER A 268 0.03 -27.75 -12.83
C SER A 268 -0.54 -26.63 -11.97
N THR A 269 -0.94 -26.92 -10.72
CA THR A 269 -1.38 -25.90 -9.75
C THR A 269 -0.28 -24.92 -9.35
N SER A 270 1.00 -25.28 -9.48
CA SER A 270 2.13 -24.41 -9.15
C SER A 270 2.40 -23.37 -10.26
N GLN A 271 1.90 -23.61 -11.47
CA GLN A 271 1.91 -22.63 -12.57
C GLN A 271 0.70 -21.69 -12.55
N ARG A 272 -0.23 -21.88 -11.60
CA ARG A 272 -1.50 -21.15 -11.56
C ARG A 272 -1.36 -19.84 -10.78
N LEU A 273 -1.59 -18.71 -11.43
CA LEU A 273 -1.74 -17.42 -10.77
C LEU A 273 -3.17 -17.21 -10.29
N ARG A 274 -3.35 -17.00 -8.98
CA ARG A 274 -4.62 -16.59 -8.36
C ARG A 274 -4.47 -15.21 -7.78
N ALA A 275 -5.40 -14.31 -8.04
CA ALA A 275 -5.26 -12.91 -7.68
C ALA A 275 -6.45 -12.35 -6.87
N HIS A 276 -6.11 -11.50 -5.92
CA HIS A 276 -6.96 -10.42 -5.47
C HIS A 276 -6.82 -9.23 -6.43
N SER A 277 -7.86 -8.40 -6.50
CA SER A 277 -7.81 -7.11 -7.17
C SER A 277 -8.45 -6.05 -6.29
N GLN A 278 -7.95 -4.83 -6.38
CA GLN A 278 -8.54 -3.65 -5.76
C GLN A 278 -8.64 -2.57 -6.84
N THR A 279 -9.79 -1.89 -6.89
CA THR A 279 -9.98 -0.70 -7.72
C THR A 279 -8.97 0.38 -7.30
N SER A 280 -8.47 1.20 -8.22
CA SER A 280 -7.44 2.20 -7.90
C SER A 280 -7.95 3.24 -6.91
N GLY A 281 -7.21 3.52 -5.83
CA GLY A 281 -7.51 4.63 -4.92
C GLY A 281 -7.11 5.97 -5.54
N TRP A 282 -5.97 5.98 -6.24
CA TRP A 282 -5.44 7.14 -6.96
C TRP A 282 -6.39 7.67 -8.05
N SER A 283 -7.19 6.82 -8.67
CA SER A 283 -8.14 7.25 -9.70
C SER A 283 -9.32 8.06 -9.13
N LEU A 284 -9.55 7.98 -7.81
CA LEU A 284 -10.68 8.61 -7.13
C LEU A 284 -10.37 10.06 -6.80
N THR A 285 -11.38 10.92 -6.98
CA THR A 285 -11.21 12.37 -6.88
C THR A 285 -11.85 12.91 -5.61
N ALA A 286 -11.17 13.85 -4.96
CA ALA A 286 -11.72 14.62 -3.83
C ALA A 286 -12.83 15.57 -4.32
N GLN A 287 -12.68 16.11 -5.53
CA GLN A 287 -13.66 16.93 -6.21
C GLN A 287 -14.77 16.07 -6.82
N GLN A 288 -16.02 16.50 -6.66
CA GLN A 288 -17.21 15.79 -7.16
C GLN A 288 -17.17 14.27 -6.85
N PRO A 289 -17.00 13.88 -5.57
CA PRO A 289 -16.65 12.50 -5.20
C PRO A 289 -17.71 11.47 -5.58
N ILE A 290 -18.96 11.88 -5.85
CA ILE A 290 -20.00 10.97 -6.34
C ILE A 290 -19.65 10.32 -7.69
N ASN A 291 -18.83 10.98 -8.52
CA ASN A 291 -18.32 10.41 -9.78
C ASN A 291 -17.46 9.16 -9.54
N ASN A 292 -16.90 9.00 -8.34
CA ASN A 292 -16.11 7.83 -7.96
C ASN A 292 -16.94 6.53 -7.97
N LEU A 293 -18.27 6.59 -7.76
CA LEU A 293 -19.13 5.41 -7.89
C LEU A 293 -19.06 4.81 -9.31
N THR A 294 -19.07 5.66 -10.34
CA THR A 294 -18.95 5.24 -11.74
C THR A 294 -17.55 4.68 -12.01
N ARG A 295 -16.49 5.35 -11.51
CA ARG A 295 -15.10 4.90 -11.66
C ARG A 295 -14.91 3.50 -11.09
N THR A 296 -15.25 3.33 -9.80
CA THR A 296 -15.14 2.05 -9.09
C THR A 296 -15.99 0.96 -9.74
N THR A 297 -17.17 1.29 -10.28
CA THR A 297 -18.00 0.31 -11.01
C THR A 297 -17.31 -0.18 -12.28
N MET A 298 -16.73 0.72 -13.07
CA MET A 298 -16.01 0.37 -14.30
C MET A 298 -14.73 -0.42 -14.01
N GLU A 299 -13.98 -0.03 -12.98
CA GLU A 299 -12.78 -0.74 -12.51
C GLU A 299 -13.15 -2.14 -11.99
N ALA A 300 -14.21 -2.26 -11.20
CA ALA A 300 -14.74 -3.55 -10.77
C ALA A 300 -15.05 -4.45 -11.97
N MET A 301 -15.78 -3.94 -12.97
CA MET A 301 -16.09 -4.70 -14.18
C MET A 301 -14.82 -5.16 -14.92
N ALA A 302 -13.79 -4.32 -15.03
CA ALA A 302 -12.51 -4.70 -15.63
C ALA A 302 -11.82 -5.83 -14.85
N ALA A 303 -11.81 -5.76 -13.51
CA ALA A 303 -11.29 -6.83 -12.65
C ALA A 303 -12.03 -8.15 -12.83
N LEU A 304 -13.37 -8.08 -12.97
CA LEU A 304 -14.22 -9.25 -13.19
C LEU A 304 -13.95 -9.88 -14.55
N PHE A 305 -13.98 -9.09 -15.63
CA PHE A 305 -13.70 -9.59 -16.98
C PHE A 305 -12.27 -10.08 -17.16
N GLY A 306 -11.31 -9.51 -16.42
CA GLY A 306 -9.95 -10.02 -16.34
C GLY A 306 -9.82 -11.32 -15.53
N GLY A 307 -10.86 -11.76 -14.80
CA GLY A 307 -10.93 -13.05 -14.13
C GLY A 307 -10.29 -13.10 -12.73
N THR A 308 -10.46 -12.08 -11.90
CA THR A 308 -9.99 -12.04 -10.50
C THR A 308 -10.64 -13.09 -9.56
N GLN A 309 -10.00 -13.46 -8.45
CA GLN A 309 -10.54 -14.45 -7.50
C GLN A 309 -11.19 -13.80 -6.28
N SER A 310 -10.81 -12.57 -5.96
CA SER A 310 -11.45 -11.76 -4.94
C SER A 310 -11.28 -10.28 -5.26
N LEU A 311 -12.23 -9.45 -4.87
CA LEU A 311 -12.26 -8.05 -5.25
C LEU A 311 -12.56 -7.15 -4.05
N HIS A 312 -11.78 -6.08 -3.94
CA HIS A 312 -12.06 -4.89 -3.16
C HIS A 312 -12.55 -3.79 -4.10
N THR A 313 -13.67 -3.17 -3.76
CA THR A 313 -14.15 -1.94 -4.39
C THR A 313 -14.02 -0.80 -3.40
N ASN A 314 -13.32 0.27 -3.79
CA ASN A 314 -13.10 1.44 -2.96
C ASN A 314 -14.41 2.19 -2.71
N SER A 315 -14.41 3.02 -1.67
CA SER A 315 -15.58 3.85 -1.37
C SER A 315 -15.48 5.20 -2.08
N TYR A 316 -16.61 5.86 -2.34
CA TYR A 316 -16.60 7.09 -3.14
C TYR A 316 -15.88 8.26 -2.44
N ASP A 317 -15.66 8.17 -1.13
CA ASP A 317 -15.01 9.13 -0.23
C ASP A 317 -13.52 8.83 0.03
N GLU A 318 -12.91 7.86 -0.67
CA GLU A 318 -11.53 7.40 -0.49
C GLU A 318 -10.48 8.54 -0.54
N ALA A 319 -10.67 9.51 -1.43
CA ALA A 319 -9.74 10.63 -1.62
C ALA A 319 -9.83 11.69 -0.50
N LEU A 320 -10.71 11.49 0.49
CA LEU A 320 -11.00 12.42 1.57
C LEU A 320 -10.72 11.81 2.95
N ALA A 321 -11.13 10.56 3.17
CA ALA A 321 -11.00 9.87 4.46
C ALA A 321 -11.20 8.36 4.32
N LEU A 322 -11.13 7.65 5.46
CA LEU A 322 -11.57 6.26 5.53
C LEU A 322 -13.10 6.15 5.31
N PRO A 323 -13.58 5.01 4.78
CA PRO A 323 -15.00 4.83 4.46
C PRO A 323 -15.95 5.05 5.65
N SER A 324 -17.01 5.83 5.39
CA SER A 324 -18.21 5.85 6.24
C SER A 324 -19.00 4.54 6.10
N ASP A 325 -19.95 4.29 7.01
CA ASP A 325 -20.85 3.13 6.90
C ASP A 325 -21.68 3.19 5.60
N HIS A 326 -22.07 4.40 5.18
CA HIS A 326 -22.82 4.62 3.94
C HIS A 326 -21.97 4.31 2.70
N SER A 327 -20.76 4.88 2.61
CA SER A 327 -19.90 4.70 1.45
C SER A 327 -19.38 3.26 1.33
N ALA A 328 -19.01 2.63 2.44
CA ALA A 328 -18.62 1.22 2.49
C ALA A 328 -19.76 0.29 2.05
N LYS A 329 -21.01 0.61 2.44
CA LYS A 329 -22.20 -0.10 1.96
C LYS A 329 -22.32 0.00 0.45
N LEU A 330 -22.22 1.20 -0.13
CA LEU A 330 -22.31 1.38 -1.58
C LEU A 330 -21.21 0.62 -2.32
N ALA A 331 -19.98 0.67 -1.82
CA ALA A 331 -18.85 -0.09 -2.38
C ALA A 331 -19.15 -1.59 -2.42
N ARG A 332 -19.59 -2.19 -1.31
CA ARG A 332 -19.98 -3.61 -1.26
C ARG A 332 -21.14 -3.91 -2.22
N ASP A 333 -22.15 -3.05 -2.24
CA ASP A 333 -23.36 -3.25 -3.03
C ASP A 333 -23.08 -3.20 -4.54
N THR A 334 -22.07 -2.44 -5.00
CA THR A 334 -21.56 -2.51 -6.38
C THR A 334 -21.19 -3.94 -6.76
N GLN A 335 -20.44 -4.66 -5.92
CA GLN A 335 -20.08 -6.05 -6.20
C GLN A 335 -21.27 -7.01 -6.10
N LEU A 336 -22.17 -6.80 -5.13
CA LEU A 336 -23.39 -7.61 -4.99
C LEU A 336 -24.27 -7.49 -6.23
N TYR A 337 -24.47 -6.26 -6.74
CA TYR A 337 -25.21 -6.02 -7.96
C TYR A 337 -24.56 -6.68 -9.16
N LEU A 338 -23.24 -6.51 -9.34
CA LEU A 338 -22.52 -7.17 -10.42
C LEU A 338 -22.64 -8.70 -10.33
N ARG A 339 -22.55 -9.29 -9.14
CA ARG A 339 -22.65 -10.73 -8.96
C ARG A 339 -24.06 -11.27 -9.27
N ASP A 340 -25.09 -10.59 -8.77
CA ASP A 340 -26.45 -11.15 -8.66
C ASP A 340 -27.43 -10.60 -9.70
N ARG A 341 -27.08 -9.53 -10.44
CA ARG A 341 -28.00 -8.81 -11.34
C ARG A 341 -27.44 -8.47 -12.73
N SER A 342 -26.13 -8.46 -12.96
CA SER A 342 -25.55 -8.01 -14.24
C SER A 342 -25.20 -9.11 -15.25
N ALA A 343 -25.40 -10.39 -14.89
CA ALA A 343 -25.08 -11.57 -15.72
C ALA A 343 -23.58 -11.76 -16.07
N VAL A 344 -22.66 -10.98 -15.48
CA VAL A 344 -21.20 -11.07 -15.74
C VAL A 344 -20.57 -12.42 -15.37
N THR A 345 -21.29 -13.29 -14.64
CA THR A 345 -20.83 -14.61 -14.22
C THR A 345 -21.18 -15.73 -15.20
N GLN A 346 -21.96 -15.46 -16.25
CA GLN A 346 -22.53 -16.49 -17.14
C GLN A 346 -21.55 -17.07 -18.17
N ALA A 347 -20.41 -16.42 -18.42
CA ALA A 347 -19.43 -16.86 -19.41
C ALA A 347 -18.00 -16.86 -18.86
N ILE A 348 -17.18 -17.78 -19.35
CA ILE A 348 -15.75 -17.87 -19.02
C ILE A 348 -14.96 -17.03 -20.02
N ASP A 349 -14.23 -16.02 -19.53
CA ASP A 349 -13.42 -15.09 -20.34
C ASP A 349 -14.19 -14.62 -21.60
N PRO A 350 -15.26 -13.82 -21.44
CA PRO A 350 -16.14 -13.44 -22.55
C PRO A 350 -15.44 -12.61 -23.64
N TRP A 351 -14.24 -12.09 -23.36
CA TRP A 351 -13.41 -11.35 -24.31
C TRP A 351 -12.49 -12.24 -25.15
N ALA A 352 -12.42 -13.54 -24.86
CA ALA A 352 -11.60 -14.48 -25.62
C ALA A 352 -11.96 -14.46 -27.10
N GLY A 353 -10.95 -14.27 -27.95
CA GLY A 353 -11.13 -14.18 -29.41
C GLY A 353 -11.42 -12.76 -29.92
N SER A 354 -11.60 -11.76 -29.05
CA SER A 354 -11.58 -10.35 -29.47
C SER A 354 -10.17 -9.97 -29.94
N GLU A 355 -9.99 -9.69 -31.22
CA GLU A 355 -8.69 -9.34 -31.81
C GLU A 355 -7.99 -8.21 -31.04
N TYR A 356 -8.75 -7.19 -30.66
CA TYR A 356 -8.23 -6.06 -29.89
C TYR A 356 -7.68 -6.50 -28.53
N ILE A 357 -8.45 -7.28 -27.76
CA ILE A 357 -8.03 -7.73 -26.42
C ILE A 357 -6.88 -8.72 -26.50
N GLU A 358 -6.87 -9.62 -27.49
CA GLU A 358 -5.76 -10.57 -27.66
C GLU A 358 -4.46 -9.86 -28.03
N ASN A 359 -4.51 -8.89 -28.94
CA ASN A 359 -3.34 -8.10 -29.32
C ASN A 359 -2.84 -7.23 -28.15
N LEU A 360 -3.75 -6.61 -27.39
CA LEU A 360 -3.40 -5.83 -26.22
C LEU A 360 -2.78 -6.71 -25.11
N THR A 361 -3.33 -7.91 -24.90
CA THR A 361 -2.81 -8.89 -23.93
C THR A 361 -1.40 -9.33 -24.34
N LYS A 362 -1.18 -9.62 -25.62
CA LYS A 362 0.15 -9.96 -26.15
C LYS A 362 1.14 -8.80 -25.99
N LYS A 363 0.72 -7.56 -26.25
CA LYS A 363 1.57 -6.38 -26.07
C LYS A 363 2.03 -6.23 -24.62
N ILE A 364 1.09 -6.25 -23.67
CA ILE A 364 1.40 -6.15 -22.23
C ILE A 364 2.30 -7.30 -21.79
N TYR A 365 2.05 -8.53 -22.25
CA TYR A 365 2.89 -9.69 -21.96
C TYR A 365 4.34 -9.46 -22.43
N CYS A 366 4.55 -9.03 -23.68
CA CYS A 366 5.89 -8.83 -24.24
C CYS A 366 6.67 -7.74 -23.49
N GLU A 367 6.01 -6.63 -23.18
CA GLU A 367 6.60 -5.50 -22.45
C GLU A 367 6.90 -5.88 -20.98
N ALA A 368 5.98 -6.56 -20.31
CA ALA A 368 6.22 -7.09 -18.97
C ALA A 368 7.37 -8.10 -18.93
N LEU A 369 7.47 -8.98 -19.94
CA LEU A 369 8.57 -9.94 -20.07
C LEU A 369 9.92 -9.22 -20.27
N SER A 370 9.96 -8.10 -20.99
CA SER A 370 11.22 -7.31 -21.06
C SER A 370 11.63 -6.77 -19.70
N TYR A 371 10.69 -6.28 -18.89
CA TYR A 371 11.02 -5.84 -17.53
C TYR A 371 11.49 -6.98 -16.64
N VAL A 372 10.88 -8.17 -16.74
CA VAL A 372 11.37 -9.37 -16.03
C VAL A 372 12.81 -9.67 -16.44
N LYS A 373 13.12 -9.69 -17.74
CA LYS A 373 14.49 -9.93 -18.24
C LYS A 373 15.49 -8.88 -17.76
N ASP A 374 15.10 -7.61 -17.75
CA ASP A 374 15.95 -6.53 -17.23
C ASP A 374 16.27 -6.78 -15.75
N ILE A 375 15.27 -7.10 -14.92
CA ILE A 375 15.47 -7.43 -13.50
C ILE A 375 16.37 -8.67 -13.32
N GLU A 376 16.17 -9.71 -14.12
CA GLU A 376 17.01 -10.91 -14.09
C GLU A 376 18.47 -10.59 -14.47
N SER A 377 18.70 -9.69 -15.43
CA SER A 377 20.05 -9.25 -15.81
C SER A 377 20.77 -8.48 -14.69
N MET A 378 20.02 -7.91 -13.74
CA MET A 378 20.54 -7.22 -12.56
C MET A 378 20.80 -8.16 -11.37
N GLY A 379 20.57 -9.47 -11.54
CA GLY A 379 20.73 -10.48 -10.47
C GLY A 379 19.46 -10.80 -9.70
N GLY A 380 18.30 -10.41 -10.22
CA GLY A 380 17.00 -10.62 -9.59
C GLY A 380 16.51 -9.40 -8.81
N MET A 381 15.26 -9.47 -8.34
CA MET A 381 14.53 -8.30 -7.84
C MET A 381 15.10 -7.73 -6.53
N THR A 382 15.66 -8.59 -5.68
CA THR A 382 16.33 -8.14 -4.44
C THR A 382 17.54 -7.25 -4.74
N GLU A 383 18.37 -7.63 -5.72
CA GLU A 383 19.53 -6.83 -6.12
C GLU A 383 19.11 -5.57 -6.90
N ALA A 384 18.09 -5.69 -7.76
CA ALA A 384 17.53 -4.54 -8.47
C ALA A 384 17.00 -3.45 -7.51
N ILE A 385 16.33 -3.83 -6.42
CA ILE A 385 15.89 -2.89 -5.37
C ILE A 385 17.08 -2.11 -4.77
N LYS A 386 18.20 -2.78 -4.48
CA LYS A 386 19.40 -2.14 -3.90
C LYS A 386 19.97 -1.04 -4.81
N SER A 387 19.86 -1.22 -6.12
CA SER A 387 20.28 -0.21 -7.12
C SER A 387 19.36 1.01 -7.20
N GLY A 388 18.12 0.92 -6.71
CA GLY A 388 17.10 1.97 -6.81
C GLY A 388 16.40 2.10 -8.17
N VAL A 389 16.86 1.41 -9.21
CA VAL A 389 16.32 1.50 -10.59
C VAL A 389 14.82 1.20 -10.68
N PRO A 390 14.25 0.16 -10.02
CA PRO A 390 12.83 -0.12 -10.17
C PRO A 390 11.96 0.99 -9.59
N LYS A 391 12.34 1.57 -8.45
CA LYS A 391 11.65 2.72 -7.85
C LYS A 391 11.72 3.95 -8.77
N GLN A 392 12.90 4.24 -9.31
CA GLN A 392 13.10 5.34 -10.26
C GLN A 392 12.15 5.23 -11.47
N LYS A 393 12.03 4.05 -12.08
CA LYS A 393 11.13 3.84 -13.24
C LYS A 393 9.66 4.09 -12.92
N ILE A 394 9.21 3.75 -11.71
CA ILE A 394 7.85 4.04 -11.25
C ILE A 394 7.66 5.56 -11.07
N GLU A 395 8.62 6.24 -10.45
CA GLU A 395 8.59 7.69 -10.25
C GLU A 395 8.61 8.47 -11.58
N GLU A 396 9.41 8.03 -12.55
CA GLU A 396 9.43 8.60 -13.91
C GLU A 396 8.07 8.50 -14.59
N ALA A 397 7.38 7.35 -14.44
CA ALA A 397 6.03 7.17 -14.98
C ALA A 397 5.00 8.05 -14.26
N ALA A 398 5.12 8.19 -12.94
CA ALA A 398 4.28 9.08 -12.16
C ALA A 398 4.46 10.55 -12.59
N ALA A 399 5.69 10.98 -12.87
CA ALA A 399 6.01 12.36 -13.24
C ALA A 399 5.46 12.73 -14.62
N LYS A 400 5.60 11.82 -15.59
CA LYS A 400 4.97 11.97 -16.91
C LYS A 400 3.46 12.08 -16.79
N ARG A 401 2.83 11.21 -15.98
CA ARG A 401 1.38 11.24 -15.77
C ARG A 401 0.93 12.55 -15.11
N GLN A 402 1.68 13.08 -14.16
CA GLN A 402 1.35 14.37 -13.53
C GLN A 402 1.41 15.52 -14.54
N ALA A 403 2.45 15.56 -15.37
CA ALA A 403 2.53 16.55 -16.45
C ALA A 403 1.37 16.40 -17.44
N ASP A 404 1.01 15.18 -17.83
CA ASP A 404 -0.14 14.94 -18.73
C ASP A 404 -1.47 15.44 -18.14
N ILE A 405 -1.66 15.35 -16.82
CA ILE A 405 -2.85 15.89 -16.14
C ILE A 405 -2.88 17.42 -16.23
N GLU A 406 -1.75 18.09 -15.95
CA GLU A 406 -1.67 19.56 -15.97
C GLU A 406 -1.72 20.14 -17.40
N LEU A 407 -1.24 19.39 -18.40
CA LEU A 407 -1.36 19.74 -19.81
C LEU A 407 -2.74 19.42 -20.40
N GLY A 408 -3.59 18.70 -19.66
CA GLY A 408 -4.91 18.26 -20.14
C GLY A 408 -4.85 17.10 -21.15
N HIS A 409 -3.70 16.45 -21.32
CA HIS A 409 -3.56 15.23 -22.12
C HIS A 409 -4.20 14.00 -21.43
N PHE A 410 -4.30 14.05 -20.10
CA PHE A 410 -5.01 13.07 -19.30
C PHE A 410 -6.22 13.72 -18.62
N GLU A 411 -7.42 13.40 -19.12
CA GLU A 411 -8.67 13.97 -18.64
C GLU A 411 -9.12 13.33 -17.31
N MET A 412 -9.36 14.17 -16.31
CA MET A 412 -9.91 13.81 -15.01
C MET A 412 -11.19 14.61 -14.75
N VAL A 413 -12.33 13.94 -14.94
CA VAL A 413 -13.67 14.52 -14.73
C VAL A 413 -13.83 15.07 -13.32
N GLY A 414 -14.18 16.35 -13.23
CA GLY A 414 -14.35 17.11 -11.99
C GLY A 414 -13.07 17.71 -11.43
N VAL A 415 -11.91 17.45 -12.04
CA VAL A 415 -10.60 18.00 -11.65
C VAL A 415 -10.08 18.98 -12.70
N ASN A 416 -9.77 18.51 -13.92
CA ASN A 416 -9.27 19.36 -15.01
C ASN A 416 -10.26 19.50 -16.18
N VAL A 417 -11.27 18.63 -16.28
CA VAL A 417 -12.37 18.73 -17.25
C VAL A 417 -13.72 18.61 -16.54
N LEU A 418 -14.77 19.20 -17.12
CA LEU A 418 -16.14 19.18 -16.54
C LEU A 418 -16.18 19.63 -15.07
N THR A 419 -15.41 20.67 -14.74
CA THR A 419 -15.35 21.27 -13.40
C THR A 419 -16.64 22.04 -13.11
N GLN A 420 -16.99 22.14 -11.82
CA GLN A 420 -18.15 22.90 -11.35
C GLN A 420 -17.66 24.12 -10.58
N SER A 421 -18.26 25.29 -10.83
CA SER A 421 -17.93 26.54 -10.13
C SER A 421 -18.55 26.65 -8.74
N ASN A 422 -19.69 25.98 -8.51
CA ASN A 422 -20.36 25.97 -7.22
C ASN A 422 -19.81 24.84 -6.33
N LYS A 423 -19.43 25.17 -5.08
CA LYS A 423 -19.05 24.16 -4.09
C LYS A 423 -20.25 23.25 -3.82
N THR A 424 -20.07 21.94 -4.05
CA THR A 424 -21.00 20.92 -3.57
C THR A 424 -20.75 20.67 -2.09
N LYS A 425 -21.78 20.24 -1.36
CA LYS A 425 -21.62 19.90 0.06
C LYS A 425 -20.61 18.76 0.19
N ALA A 426 -19.55 18.97 0.98
CA ALA A 426 -18.58 17.93 1.29
C ALA A 426 -19.30 16.70 1.88
N PRO A 427 -18.92 15.47 1.50
CA PRO A 427 -19.48 14.27 2.12
C PRO A 427 -19.11 14.21 3.60
N GLU A 428 -19.95 13.57 4.40
CA GLU A 428 -19.64 13.27 5.78
C GLU A 428 -18.51 12.23 5.82
N VAL A 429 -17.39 12.58 6.45
CA VAL A 429 -16.20 11.74 6.55
C VAL A 429 -16.09 11.12 7.95
N ARG A 430 -15.54 9.91 8.03
CA ARG A 430 -15.28 9.25 9.31
C ARG A 430 -14.11 9.95 10.01
N LEU A 431 -14.38 10.50 11.20
CA LEU A 431 -13.35 11.01 12.10
C LEU A 431 -12.90 9.94 13.09
N ILE A 432 -11.60 9.94 13.40
CA ILE A 432 -11.01 9.05 14.39
C ILE A 432 -10.44 9.91 15.52
N ASP A 433 -10.99 9.72 16.71
CA ASP A 433 -10.47 10.28 17.95
C ASP A 433 -9.23 9.50 18.39
N ASN A 434 -8.06 9.92 17.89
CA ASN A 434 -6.78 9.28 18.20
C ASN A 434 -6.44 9.36 19.70
N GLN A 435 -6.81 10.43 20.42
CA GLN A 435 -6.52 10.53 21.85
C GLN A 435 -7.28 9.48 22.65
N LYS A 436 -8.55 9.24 22.31
CA LYS A 436 -9.33 8.17 22.92
C LYS A 436 -8.72 6.81 22.62
N VAL A 437 -8.38 6.52 21.36
CA VAL A 437 -7.81 5.22 20.94
C VAL A 437 -6.48 4.98 21.66
N LEU A 438 -5.59 5.97 21.66
CA LEU A 438 -4.29 5.92 22.33
C LEU A 438 -4.46 5.61 23.83
N GLY A 439 -5.36 6.33 24.50
CA GLY A 439 -5.63 6.11 25.92
C GLY A 439 -6.23 4.72 26.21
N ASP A 440 -7.10 4.21 25.33
CA ASP A 440 -7.65 2.85 25.41
C ASP A 440 -6.54 1.80 25.26
N GLN A 441 -5.68 1.91 24.24
CA GLN A 441 -4.58 0.96 24.00
C GLN A 441 -3.53 0.98 25.11
N GLN A 442 -3.15 2.16 25.63
CA GLN A 442 -2.23 2.26 26.78
C GLN A 442 -2.76 1.51 28.01
N ARG A 443 -4.07 1.63 28.31
CA ARG A 443 -4.69 0.89 29.41
C ARG A 443 -4.70 -0.63 29.18
N LYS A 444 -4.95 -1.07 27.95
CA LYS A 444 -4.90 -2.50 27.59
C LYS A 444 -3.48 -3.05 27.73
N LEU A 445 -2.48 -2.35 27.19
CA LEU A 445 -1.06 -2.67 27.32
C LEU A 445 -0.62 -2.78 28.78
N ASP A 446 -0.97 -1.79 29.61
CA ASP A 446 -0.71 -1.82 31.04
C ASP A 446 -1.30 -3.05 31.72
N THR A 447 -2.52 -3.42 31.35
CA THR A 447 -3.22 -4.59 31.91
C THR A 447 -2.51 -5.88 31.51
N VAL A 448 -2.19 -6.04 30.22
CA VAL A 448 -1.43 -7.19 29.70
C VAL A 448 -0.07 -7.31 30.38
N LYS A 449 0.70 -6.22 30.45
CA LYS A 449 2.03 -6.18 31.06
C LYS A 449 2.00 -6.48 32.57
N LYS A 450 0.92 -6.10 33.28
CA LYS A 450 0.73 -6.40 34.72
C LYS A 450 0.33 -7.85 34.99
N GLN A 451 -0.50 -8.44 34.14
CA GLN A 451 -1.09 -9.78 34.39
C GLN A 451 -0.25 -10.94 33.85
N ARG A 452 0.55 -10.73 32.81
CA ARG A 452 1.34 -11.79 32.16
C ARG A 452 2.45 -12.36 33.05
N ASN A 453 2.87 -13.58 32.76
CA ASN A 453 4.05 -14.19 33.37
C ASN A 453 5.34 -13.60 32.76
N LYS A 454 5.98 -12.67 33.48
CA LYS A 454 7.20 -11.98 33.03
C LYS A 454 8.35 -12.92 32.69
N LYS A 455 8.50 -14.04 33.41
CA LYS A 455 9.56 -15.01 33.15
C LYS A 455 9.33 -15.74 31.82
N GLN A 456 8.10 -16.19 31.57
CA GLN A 456 7.77 -16.86 30.30
C GLN A 456 7.96 -15.94 29.10
N VAL A 457 7.54 -14.67 29.19
CA VAL A 457 7.80 -13.67 28.14
C VAL A 457 9.31 -13.52 27.89
N SER A 458 10.10 -13.32 28.96
CA SER A 458 11.55 -13.15 28.84
C SER A 458 12.24 -14.38 28.24
N ASP A 459 11.83 -15.59 28.65
CA ASP A 459 12.35 -16.85 28.13
C ASP A 459 12.00 -17.01 26.64
N ALA A 460 10.76 -16.68 26.23
CA ALA A 460 10.31 -16.76 24.84
C ALA A 460 11.01 -15.74 23.93
N LEU A 461 11.14 -14.48 24.36
CA LEU A 461 11.89 -13.45 23.60
C LEU A 461 13.38 -13.81 23.50
N THR A 462 13.96 -14.40 24.55
CA THR A 462 15.34 -14.91 24.49
C THR A 462 15.49 -16.03 23.46
N ALA A 463 14.52 -16.94 23.37
CA ALA A 463 14.49 -17.98 22.36
C ALA A 463 14.36 -17.39 20.95
N LEU A 464 13.48 -16.40 20.75
CA LEU A 464 13.31 -15.68 19.49
C LEU A 464 14.62 -15.01 19.05
N ARG A 465 15.30 -14.29 19.95
CA ARG A 465 16.60 -13.66 19.69
C ARG A 465 17.67 -14.68 19.27
N LYS A 466 17.71 -15.85 19.93
CA LYS A 466 18.62 -16.95 19.56
C LYS A 466 18.26 -17.52 18.20
N GLY A 467 16.98 -17.73 17.92
CA GLY A 467 16.49 -18.21 16.63
C GLY A 467 16.85 -17.28 15.49
N ALA A 468 16.73 -15.96 15.70
CA ALA A 468 17.18 -14.94 14.75
C ALA A 468 18.67 -15.05 14.41
N LYS A 469 19.53 -15.49 15.34
CA LYS A 469 20.96 -15.72 15.07
C LYS A 469 21.27 -17.09 14.47
N ASN A 470 20.55 -18.13 14.88
CA ASN A 470 20.95 -19.52 14.65
C ASN A 470 20.11 -20.27 13.59
N GLY A 471 19.16 -19.60 12.93
CA GLY A 471 18.40 -20.18 11.82
C GLY A 471 17.16 -20.99 12.21
N ASN A 472 16.67 -20.91 13.46
CA ASN A 472 15.37 -21.48 13.81
C ASN A 472 14.22 -20.71 13.14
N ASN A 473 13.07 -21.37 12.96
CA ASN A 473 11.88 -20.75 12.38
C ASN A 473 11.34 -19.63 13.28
N LEU A 474 11.33 -18.40 12.75
CA LEU A 474 10.96 -17.22 13.52
C LEU A 474 9.46 -17.16 13.87
N LEU A 475 8.58 -17.65 12.99
CA LEU A 475 7.14 -17.64 13.25
C LEU A 475 6.78 -18.60 14.39
N GLU A 476 7.36 -19.79 14.41
CA GLU A 476 7.16 -20.77 15.49
C GLU A 476 7.56 -20.19 16.86
N LEU A 477 8.71 -19.54 16.95
CA LEU A 477 9.17 -18.90 18.18
C LEU A 477 8.29 -17.70 18.58
N ALA A 478 7.81 -16.93 17.60
CA ALA A 478 6.91 -15.81 17.85
C ALA A 478 5.52 -16.24 18.32
N VAL A 479 5.01 -17.39 17.88
CA VAL A 479 3.77 -17.99 18.39
C VAL A 479 3.90 -18.29 19.89
N GLU A 480 5.04 -18.81 20.35
CA GLU A 480 5.30 -19.01 21.78
C GLU A 480 5.38 -17.69 22.57
N ALA A 481 6.01 -16.67 21.99
CA ALA A 481 6.08 -15.33 22.58
C ALA A 481 4.67 -14.69 22.69
N ALA A 482 3.87 -14.77 21.63
CA ALA A 482 2.49 -14.31 21.60
C ALA A 482 1.62 -15.03 22.65
N ARG A 483 1.74 -16.36 22.77
CA ARG A 483 1.02 -17.16 23.78
C ARG A 483 1.38 -16.74 25.20
N SER A 484 2.63 -16.31 25.40
CA SER A 484 3.15 -15.76 26.66
C SER A 484 2.76 -14.30 26.91
N ARG A 485 2.01 -13.65 25.99
CA ARG A 485 1.62 -12.23 26.03
C ARG A 485 2.80 -11.26 25.89
N ALA A 486 3.79 -11.63 25.06
CA ALA A 486 4.70 -10.63 24.51
C ALA A 486 3.92 -9.67 23.59
N THR A 487 4.30 -8.40 23.57
CA THR A 487 3.67 -7.38 22.71
C THR A 487 4.26 -7.38 21.30
N LEU A 488 3.59 -6.67 20.39
CA LEU A 488 4.01 -6.46 19.01
C LEU A 488 5.39 -5.80 18.97
N GLY A 489 5.57 -4.75 19.77
CA GLY A 489 6.81 -4.02 19.93
C GLY A 489 7.92 -4.89 20.51
N GLU A 490 7.64 -5.68 21.55
CA GLU A 490 8.65 -6.56 22.17
C GLU A 490 9.17 -7.63 21.19
N ILE A 491 8.27 -8.26 20.43
CA ILE A 491 8.64 -9.26 19.42
C ILE A 491 9.45 -8.58 18.30
N SER A 492 8.99 -7.43 17.81
CA SER A 492 9.66 -6.71 16.71
C SER A 492 11.03 -6.19 17.12
N TYR A 493 11.13 -5.56 18.29
CA TYR A 493 12.40 -5.06 18.85
C TYR A 493 13.41 -6.18 19.07
N THR A 494 12.96 -7.36 19.53
CA THR A 494 13.84 -8.52 19.72
C THR A 494 14.49 -8.98 18.42
N LEU A 495 13.76 -8.90 17.29
CA LEU A 495 14.32 -9.17 15.96
C LEU A 495 15.20 -8.00 15.48
N GLU A 496 14.80 -6.77 15.77
CA GLU A 496 15.56 -5.55 15.45
C GLU A 496 16.95 -5.55 16.10
N GLU A 497 17.10 -6.04 17.33
CA GLU A 497 18.41 -6.17 17.99
C GLU A 497 19.41 -7.07 17.23
N VAL A 498 18.92 -7.97 16.37
CA VAL A 498 19.76 -8.88 15.57
C VAL A 498 19.89 -8.40 14.13
N PHE A 499 18.81 -7.87 13.55
CA PHE A 499 18.75 -7.54 12.12
C PHE A 499 19.01 -6.05 11.82
N GLY A 500 18.85 -5.19 12.83
CA GLY A 500 18.79 -3.73 12.67
C GLY A 500 17.49 -3.28 11.99
N ARG A 501 17.35 -1.95 11.89
CA ARG A 501 16.22 -1.28 11.23
C ARG A 501 16.69 -0.65 9.92
N TYR A 502 15.95 -0.88 8.84
CA TYR A 502 16.31 -0.39 7.51
C TYR A 502 16.07 1.11 7.37
N GLN A 503 17.04 1.79 6.78
CA GLN A 503 16.93 3.19 6.37
C GLN A 503 17.09 3.27 4.85
N ALA A 504 16.02 3.66 4.16
CA ALA A 504 16.06 3.82 2.72
C ALA A 504 16.99 4.97 2.32
N ARG A 505 17.75 4.75 1.25
CA ARG A 505 18.50 5.78 0.54
C ARG A 505 17.99 5.81 -0.88
N SER A 506 17.38 6.91 -1.29
CA SER A 506 16.83 7.04 -2.64
C SER A 506 17.05 8.44 -3.16
N GLY A 507 17.71 8.54 -4.32
CA GLY A 507 17.87 9.79 -5.04
C GLY A 507 16.54 10.39 -5.49
N LEU A 508 16.61 11.64 -5.94
CA LEU A 508 15.50 12.37 -6.55
C LEU A 508 15.63 12.29 -8.08
N ILE A 509 14.54 11.97 -8.77
CA ILE A 509 14.48 12.12 -10.23
C ILE A 509 14.44 13.60 -10.60
N GLN A 510 15.12 13.99 -11.68
CA GLN A 510 15.17 15.37 -12.17
C GLN A 510 14.89 15.43 -13.67
N HIS A 511 14.40 16.57 -14.15
CA HIS A 511 14.18 16.90 -15.56
C HIS A 511 13.09 16.12 -16.29
N ILE A 512 12.36 15.24 -15.60
CA ILE A 512 11.26 14.49 -16.21
C ILE A 512 10.02 15.38 -16.35
N TYR A 513 9.62 16.06 -15.28
CA TYR A 513 8.43 16.92 -15.29
C TYR A 513 8.66 18.17 -16.16
N GLY A 514 9.79 18.86 -15.96
CA GLY A 514 10.14 20.08 -16.68
C GLY A 514 10.27 19.87 -18.19
N SER A 515 10.77 18.71 -18.65
CA SER A 515 10.85 18.41 -20.09
C SER A 515 9.47 18.36 -20.76
N GLN A 516 8.46 17.80 -20.07
CA GLN A 516 7.09 17.77 -20.57
C GLN A 516 6.41 19.14 -20.51
N MET A 517 6.71 19.93 -19.47
CA MET A 517 6.05 21.22 -19.19
C MET A 517 6.69 22.42 -19.89
N SER A 518 7.78 22.23 -20.64
CA SER A 518 8.59 23.31 -21.22
C SER A 518 7.84 24.32 -22.09
N SER A 519 6.73 23.91 -22.74
CA SER A 519 5.89 24.79 -23.55
C SER A 519 4.78 25.50 -22.76
N ASN A 520 4.48 25.07 -21.54
CA ASN A 520 3.37 25.55 -20.72
C ASN A 520 3.63 26.95 -20.14
N ASP A 521 2.66 27.86 -20.29
CA ASP A 521 2.83 29.26 -19.87
C ASP A 521 2.85 29.45 -18.35
N GLN A 522 2.07 28.67 -17.59
CA GLN A 522 2.09 28.69 -16.13
C GLN A 522 3.45 28.19 -15.60
N TYR A 523 4.01 27.17 -16.23
CA TYR A 523 5.34 26.67 -15.91
C TYR A 523 6.42 27.73 -16.15
N LYS A 524 6.43 28.37 -17.32
CA LYS A 524 7.36 29.47 -17.63
C LYS A 524 7.21 30.64 -16.67
N LEU A 525 5.97 30.99 -16.30
CA LEU A 525 5.71 32.02 -15.31
C LEU A 525 6.29 31.66 -13.94
N ALA A 526 6.14 30.41 -13.50
CA ALA A 526 6.73 29.95 -12.25
C ALA A 526 8.26 30.05 -12.26
N GLN A 527 8.91 29.67 -13.37
CA GLN A 527 10.37 29.85 -13.52
C GLN A 527 10.79 31.32 -13.45
N GLN A 528 10.05 32.23 -14.11
CA GLN A 528 10.31 33.67 -14.05
C GLN A 528 10.15 34.22 -12.63
N LYS A 529 9.15 33.76 -11.89
CA LYS A 529 8.92 34.16 -10.49
C LYS A 529 10.02 33.64 -9.56
N CYS A 530 10.53 32.42 -9.77
CA CYS A 530 11.70 31.93 -9.04
C CYS A 530 12.95 32.78 -9.30
N ALA A 531 13.19 33.18 -10.55
CA ALA A 531 14.31 34.04 -10.89
C ALA A 531 14.19 35.43 -10.25
N ALA A 532 12.98 36.01 -10.23
CA ALA A 532 12.71 37.27 -9.54
C ALA A 532 12.90 37.17 -8.02
N PHE A 533 12.49 36.05 -7.41
CA PHE A 533 12.74 35.76 -6.00
C PHE A 533 14.25 35.73 -5.72
N GLU A 534 15.04 35.04 -6.56
CA GLU A 534 16.49 34.96 -6.41
C GLU A 534 17.18 36.33 -6.52
N GLU A 535 16.70 37.19 -7.41
CA GLU A 535 17.19 38.57 -7.53
C GLU A 535 16.89 39.43 -6.29
N GLN A 536 15.72 39.22 -5.67
CA GLN A 536 15.27 39.98 -4.51
C GLN A 536 15.91 39.51 -3.19
N GLU A 537 15.93 38.19 -2.94
CA GLU A 537 16.38 37.58 -1.67
C GLU A 537 17.87 37.17 -1.71
N GLY A 538 18.52 37.25 -2.87
CA GLY A 538 19.93 36.90 -3.06
C GLY A 538 20.22 35.39 -3.11
N ARG A 539 19.17 34.57 -3.10
CA ARG A 539 19.23 33.09 -3.20
C ARG A 539 17.91 32.54 -3.71
N ARG A 540 17.94 31.31 -4.22
CA ARG A 540 16.74 30.61 -4.69
C ARG A 540 15.74 30.35 -3.58
N PRO A 541 14.44 30.25 -3.90
CA PRO A 541 13.43 29.83 -2.94
C PRO A 541 13.73 28.38 -2.51
N ARG A 542 14.12 28.23 -1.25
CA ARG A 542 14.42 26.95 -0.62
C ARG A 542 13.23 26.35 0.16
N ILE A 543 12.93 25.07 -0.07
CA ILE A 543 11.86 24.31 0.61
C ILE A 543 12.34 22.94 1.11
N LEU A 544 12.01 22.60 2.36
CA LEU A 544 12.11 21.24 2.89
C LEU A 544 10.77 20.53 2.74
N ILE A 545 10.73 19.43 1.99
CA ILE A 545 9.56 18.54 1.92
C ILE A 545 9.70 17.45 2.99
N ALA A 546 8.84 17.49 4.00
CA ALA A 546 8.90 16.63 5.18
C ALA A 546 7.77 15.58 5.21
N LYS A 547 8.12 14.38 5.71
CA LYS A 547 7.21 13.27 6.00
C LYS A 547 7.25 12.98 7.50
N LEU A 548 6.18 13.37 8.20
CA LEU A 548 6.06 13.24 9.65
C LEU A 548 5.45 11.90 10.07
N GLY A 549 5.79 11.42 11.26
CA GLY A 549 5.17 10.25 11.87
C GLY A 549 5.44 8.96 11.09
N GLN A 550 4.50 8.03 11.08
CA GLN A 550 4.68 6.76 10.36
C GLN A 550 4.22 6.80 8.88
N ASP A 551 3.87 7.97 8.36
CA ASP A 551 3.33 8.14 7.00
C ASP A 551 4.34 7.79 5.90
N GLY A 552 4.13 6.63 5.26
CA GLY A 552 4.95 6.11 4.17
C GLY A 552 4.59 6.62 2.77
N HIS A 553 3.55 7.42 2.59
CA HIS A 553 3.16 7.90 1.26
C HIS A 553 4.14 8.94 0.72
N ASP A 554 4.91 8.61 -0.32
CA ASP A 554 5.95 9.49 -0.86
C ASP A 554 5.71 9.96 -2.30
N ARG A 555 4.72 9.40 -3.02
CA ARG A 555 4.44 9.80 -4.42
C ARG A 555 4.25 11.32 -4.56
N GLY A 556 3.37 11.92 -3.77
CA GLY A 556 3.10 13.37 -3.82
C GLY A 556 4.32 14.20 -3.42
N ALA A 557 4.98 13.81 -2.31
CA ALA A 557 6.18 14.49 -1.82
C ALA A 557 7.32 14.47 -2.85
N ARG A 558 7.60 13.32 -3.46
CA ARG A 558 8.63 13.16 -4.49
C ARG A 558 8.27 13.86 -5.80
N MET A 559 6.99 13.86 -6.16
CA MET A 559 6.49 14.60 -7.33
C MET A 559 6.76 16.10 -7.16
N ILE A 560 6.27 16.68 -6.06
CA ILE A 560 6.46 18.10 -5.76
C ILE A 560 7.94 18.43 -5.70
N ALA A 561 8.74 17.61 -5.03
CA ALA A 561 10.17 17.86 -4.91
C ALA A 561 10.89 17.89 -6.27
N SER A 562 10.63 16.89 -7.13
CA SER A 562 11.21 16.81 -8.47
C SER A 562 10.76 17.99 -9.33
N SER A 563 9.46 18.28 -9.34
CA SER A 563 8.91 19.34 -10.17
C SER A 563 9.29 20.75 -9.71
N PHE A 564 9.40 20.99 -8.39
CA PHE A 564 9.86 22.28 -7.86
C PHE A 564 11.35 22.51 -8.16
N ALA A 565 12.17 21.46 -8.10
CA ALA A 565 13.56 21.53 -8.54
C ALA A 565 13.65 21.87 -10.04
N ASP A 566 12.79 21.28 -10.90
CA ASP A 566 12.70 21.62 -12.33
C ASP A 566 12.25 23.09 -12.56
N ILE A 567 11.37 23.63 -11.71
CA ILE A 567 10.92 25.04 -11.76
C ILE A 567 12.02 26.01 -11.32
N GLY A 568 12.90 25.62 -10.39
CA GLY A 568 14.04 26.44 -9.94
C GLY A 568 14.12 26.66 -8.42
N PHE A 569 13.37 25.91 -7.62
CA PHE A 569 13.55 25.89 -6.16
C PHE A 569 14.81 25.10 -5.78
N ASP A 570 15.41 25.47 -4.65
CA ASP A 570 16.32 24.57 -3.93
C ASP A 570 15.47 23.65 -3.04
N VAL A 571 15.52 22.35 -3.29
CA VAL A 571 14.61 21.40 -2.63
C VAL A 571 15.39 20.40 -1.79
N ASP A 572 15.10 20.39 -0.50
CA ASP A 572 15.52 19.35 0.42
C ASP A 572 14.38 18.34 0.62
N ILE A 573 14.69 17.04 0.56
CA ILE A 573 13.73 15.98 0.86
C ILE A 573 14.11 15.37 2.20
N GLY A 574 13.26 15.56 3.19
CA GLY A 574 13.42 14.92 4.50
C GLY A 574 13.30 13.40 4.37
N PRO A 575 14.04 12.63 5.19
CA PRO A 575 13.84 11.19 5.25
C PRO A 575 12.41 10.86 5.67
N LEU A 576 11.98 9.63 5.37
CA LEU A 576 10.73 9.12 5.91
C LEU A 576 10.83 9.04 7.45
N PHE A 577 9.69 9.22 8.09
CA PHE A 577 9.49 9.02 9.52
C PHE A 577 10.17 10.04 10.44
N LEU A 578 10.20 11.30 10.01
CA LEU A 578 10.66 12.39 10.85
C LEU A 578 9.71 12.61 12.04
N THR A 579 10.29 12.88 13.19
CA THR A 579 9.54 13.46 14.29
C THR A 579 9.26 14.95 13.99
N PRO A 580 8.22 15.54 14.61
CA PRO A 580 7.98 16.97 14.50
C PRO A 580 9.19 17.83 14.86
N GLU A 581 9.97 17.41 15.87
CA GLU A 581 11.18 18.12 16.31
C GLU A 581 12.33 17.97 15.31
N ASP A 582 12.54 16.79 14.74
CA ASP A 582 13.61 16.58 13.74
C ASP A 582 13.31 17.35 12.44
N ALA A 583 12.04 17.41 12.01
CA ALA A 583 11.64 18.22 10.86
C ALA A 583 11.88 19.72 11.11
N ALA A 584 11.54 20.22 12.30
CA ALA A 584 11.81 21.60 12.69
C ALA A 584 13.32 21.90 12.72
N ARG A 585 14.12 21.00 13.30
CA ARG A 585 15.58 21.13 13.35
C ARG A 585 16.20 21.16 11.95
N GLN A 586 15.80 20.23 11.08
CA GLN A 586 16.29 20.20 9.69
C GLN A 586 15.91 21.44 8.89
N ALA A 587 14.69 21.96 9.08
CA ALA A 587 14.26 23.19 8.43
C ALA A 587 15.15 24.39 8.80
N ILE A 588 15.49 24.52 10.09
CA ILE A 588 16.36 25.58 10.61
C ILE A 588 17.82 25.38 10.17
N GLU A 589 18.35 24.18 10.30
CA GLU A 589 19.73 23.85 9.91
C GLU A 589 19.98 24.09 8.41
N ASN A 590 18.96 23.89 7.58
CA ASN A 590 19.04 24.12 6.14
C ASN A 590 18.65 25.54 5.73
N ASP A 591 18.25 26.42 6.65
CA ASP A 591 17.82 27.80 6.37
C ASP A 591 16.76 27.85 5.25
N VAL A 592 15.70 27.05 5.40
CA VAL A 592 14.62 26.97 4.40
C VAL A 592 13.62 28.10 4.59
N HIS A 593 13.09 28.64 3.49
CA HIS A 593 11.97 29.59 3.57
C HIS A 593 10.65 28.89 3.87
N PHE A 594 10.50 27.66 3.36
CA PHE A 594 9.28 26.86 3.48
C PHE A 594 9.55 25.49 4.07
N LEU A 595 8.71 25.06 5.01
CA LEU A 595 8.58 23.68 5.43
C LEU A 595 7.28 23.10 4.87
N GLY A 596 7.40 22.29 3.81
CA GLY A 596 6.28 21.60 3.19
C GLY A 596 6.02 20.24 3.82
N VAL A 597 5.01 20.14 4.69
CA VAL A 597 4.58 18.86 5.28
C VAL A 597 3.64 18.15 4.31
N SER A 598 4.07 17.00 3.78
CA SER A 598 3.21 16.13 2.98
C SER A 598 2.56 15.08 3.88
N SER A 599 1.25 15.19 4.14
CA SER A 599 0.50 14.34 5.07
C SER A 599 -0.68 13.62 4.40
N LEU A 600 -0.67 12.29 4.44
CA LEU A 600 -1.70 11.44 3.84
C LEU A 600 -2.22 10.35 4.80
N ALA A 601 -1.73 10.32 6.05
CA ALA A 601 -2.08 9.30 7.04
C ALA A 601 -3.12 9.75 8.09
N GLY A 602 -3.63 10.99 8.01
CA GLY A 602 -4.66 11.51 8.91
C GLY A 602 -4.18 12.01 10.28
N ALA A 603 -2.86 12.07 10.49
CA ALA A 603 -2.22 12.55 11.72
C ALA A 603 -1.84 14.06 11.68
N HIS A 604 -2.27 14.79 10.64
CA HIS A 604 -1.94 16.21 10.47
C HIS A 604 -2.45 17.09 11.61
N ASP A 605 -3.61 16.75 12.18
CA ASP A 605 -4.23 17.43 13.32
C ASP A 605 -3.37 17.40 14.60
N THR A 606 -2.43 16.47 14.67
CA THR A 606 -1.53 16.27 15.81
C THR A 606 -0.10 16.71 15.45
N LEU A 607 0.45 16.17 14.37
CA LEU A 607 1.88 16.31 14.06
C LEU A 607 2.23 17.70 13.52
N VAL A 608 1.36 18.34 12.74
CA VAL A 608 1.64 19.68 12.19
C VAL A 608 1.70 20.75 13.29
N PRO A 609 0.71 20.84 14.21
CA PRO A 609 0.81 21.76 15.35
C PRO A 609 2.05 21.52 16.22
N GLU A 610 2.46 20.25 16.42
CA GLU A 610 3.68 19.93 17.16
C GLU A 610 4.96 20.39 16.43
N THR A 611 4.99 20.31 15.10
CA THR A 611 6.10 20.80 14.28
C THR A 611 6.22 22.32 14.41
N ILE A 612 5.11 23.06 14.30
CA ILE A 612 5.10 24.52 14.43
C ILE A 612 5.55 24.94 15.84
N LYS A 613 5.05 24.26 16.89
CA LYS A 613 5.52 24.49 18.27
C LYS A 613 7.03 24.23 18.40
N SER A 614 7.54 23.19 17.73
CA SER A 614 8.97 22.86 17.75
C SER A 614 9.81 23.92 17.03
N LEU A 615 9.35 24.40 15.87
CA LEU A 615 9.98 25.51 15.14
C LEU A 615 10.07 26.78 16.00
N ASN A 616 8.95 27.20 16.59
CA ASN A 616 8.91 28.39 17.45
C ASN A 616 9.83 28.26 18.67
N ARG A 617 9.89 27.06 19.28
CA ARG A 617 10.79 26.79 20.41
C ARG A 617 12.27 26.85 20.03
N LEU A 618 12.59 26.48 18.79
CA LEU A 618 13.97 26.46 18.27
C LEU A 618 14.36 27.77 17.56
N GLY A 619 13.47 28.76 17.48
CA GLY A 619 13.74 30.08 16.91
C GLY A 619 13.64 30.15 15.38
N GLY A 620 12.80 29.31 14.76
CA GLY A 620 12.50 29.34 13.32
C GLY A 620 11.08 29.82 13.01
N ASP A 621 10.64 30.91 13.65
CA ASP A 621 9.30 31.48 13.52
C ASP A 621 9.04 32.20 12.19
N ASP A 622 10.09 32.52 11.45
CA ASP A 622 10.04 33.09 10.11
C ASP A 622 9.71 32.06 9.02
N ILE A 623 10.06 30.78 9.24
CA ILE A 623 9.85 29.66 8.31
C ILE A 623 8.35 29.42 8.09
N LYS A 624 7.90 29.46 6.83
CA LYS A 624 6.49 29.24 6.48
C LYS A 624 6.16 27.75 6.38
N VAL A 625 5.27 27.27 7.25
CA VAL A 625 4.80 25.87 7.22
C VAL A 625 3.61 25.74 6.30
N VAL A 626 3.72 24.93 5.24
CA VAL A 626 2.62 24.57 4.35
C VAL A 626 2.30 23.08 4.45
N VAL A 627 1.03 22.73 4.28
CA VAL A 627 0.57 21.34 4.38
C VAL A 627 -0.01 20.90 3.05
N GLY A 628 0.39 19.74 2.56
CA GLY A 628 -0.18 19.13 1.37
C GLY A 628 -0.61 17.68 1.61
N GLY A 629 -1.61 17.22 0.87
CA GLY A 629 -2.07 15.82 0.91
C GLY A 629 -3.55 15.67 1.21
N VAL A 630 -3.93 14.59 1.91
CA VAL A 630 -5.33 14.26 2.21
C VAL A 630 -5.73 14.92 3.53
N ILE A 631 -6.20 16.16 3.42
CA ILE A 631 -6.63 16.98 4.56
C ILE A 631 -8.13 17.27 4.38
N PRO A 632 -9.01 16.80 5.29
CA PRO A 632 -10.43 17.14 5.27
C PRO A 632 -10.66 18.66 5.45
N GLU A 633 -11.60 19.24 4.69
CA GLU A 633 -11.88 20.69 4.77
C GLU A 633 -12.25 21.16 6.19
N GLN A 634 -12.87 20.30 6.99
CA GLN A 634 -13.25 20.61 8.38
C GLN A 634 -12.04 20.83 9.32
N ASP A 635 -10.85 20.33 8.96
CA ASP A 635 -9.65 20.48 9.77
C ASP A 635 -8.90 21.78 9.43
N TYR A 636 -9.24 22.44 8.32
CA TYR A 636 -8.48 23.58 7.78
C TYR A 636 -8.40 24.74 8.77
N GLU A 637 -9.53 25.13 9.37
CA GLU A 637 -9.58 26.26 10.30
C GLU A 637 -8.65 26.03 11.51
N SER A 638 -8.66 24.81 12.06
CA SER A 638 -7.80 24.45 13.20
C SER A 638 -6.31 24.47 12.84
N LEU A 639 -5.95 24.04 11.62
CA LEU A 639 -4.58 24.08 11.12
C LEU A 639 -4.09 25.50 10.87
N TYR A 640 -4.94 26.37 10.29
CA TYR A 640 -4.62 27.79 10.14
C TYR A 640 -4.42 28.49 11.50
N GLN A 641 -5.29 28.21 12.47
CA GLN A 641 -5.14 28.71 13.85
C GLN A 641 -3.86 28.20 14.53
N ALA A 642 -3.40 26.99 14.17
CA ALA A 642 -2.14 26.44 14.66
C ALA A 642 -0.89 27.07 14.00
N GLY A 643 -1.06 27.90 12.96
CA GLY A 643 0.04 28.61 12.28
C GLY A 643 0.41 28.05 10.90
N VAL A 644 -0.40 27.18 10.31
CA VAL A 644 -0.20 26.74 8.92
C VAL A 644 -0.40 27.94 7.99
N TYR A 645 0.53 28.15 7.07
CA TYR A 645 0.52 29.23 6.10
C TYR A 645 -0.48 28.96 4.96
N TYR A 646 -0.45 27.75 4.39
CA TYR A 646 -1.36 27.35 3.32
C TYR A 646 -1.55 25.83 3.26
N ILE A 647 -2.70 25.38 2.69
CA ILE A 647 -3.06 23.98 2.54
C ILE A 647 -3.30 23.64 1.06
N PHE A 648 -2.56 22.65 0.54
CA PHE A 648 -2.68 22.12 -0.83
C PHE A 648 -3.32 20.72 -0.83
N GLY A 649 -4.63 20.66 -1.14
CA GLY A 649 -5.39 19.40 -1.19
C GLY A 649 -5.13 18.55 -2.45
N PRO A 650 -5.76 17.37 -2.56
CA PRO A 650 -5.62 16.52 -3.73
C PRO A 650 -6.12 17.23 -5.00
N GLY A 651 -5.37 17.09 -6.10
CA GLY A 651 -5.71 17.72 -7.39
C GLY A 651 -5.15 19.13 -7.60
N THR A 652 -4.43 19.70 -6.63
CA THR A 652 -3.68 20.95 -6.83
C THR A 652 -2.62 20.78 -7.93
N PRO A 653 -2.63 21.62 -8.99
CA PRO A 653 -1.56 21.65 -9.97
C PRO A 653 -0.24 22.10 -9.34
N VAL A 654 0.87 21.45 -9.70
CA VAL A 654 2.21 21.79 -9.21
C VAL A 654 2.55 23.24 -9.52
N THR A 655 2.30 23.67 -10.77
CA THR A 655 2.55 25.05 -11.21
C THR A 655 1.79 26.08 -10.37
N THR A 656 0.52 25.81 -10.05
CA THR A 656 -0.28 26.66 -9.17
C THR A 656 0.28 26.71 -7.75
N SER A 657 0.70 25.57 -7.18
CA SER A 657 1.29 25.56 -5.83
C SER A 657 2.60 26.35 -5.75
N ALA A 658 3.46 26.24 -6.76
CA ALA A 658 4.72 26.98 -6.82
C ALA A 658 4.47 28.50 -6.92
N LEU A 659 3.60 28.93 -7.84
CA LEU A 659 3.24 30.34 -8.01
C LEU A 659 2.68 30.94 -6.73
N HIS A 660 1.79 30.21 -6.05
CA HIS A 660 1.19 30.68 -4.80
C HIS A 660 2.25 30.95 -3.72
N LEU A 661 3.20 30.02 -3.54
CA LEU A 661 4.28 30.19 -2.56
C LEU A 661 5.18 31.39 -2.88
N LEU A 662 5.51 31.59 -4.15
CA LEU A 662 6.38 32.69 -4.59
C LEU A 662 5.69 34.05 -4.45
N GLU A 663 4.40 34.14 -4.80
CA GLU A 663 3.67 35.40 -4.79
C GLU A 663 3.28 35.86 -3.39
N GLU A 664 2.87 34.95 -2.51
CA GLU A 664 2.47 35.29 -1.16
C GLU A 664 3.66 35.55 -0.23
N TYR A 665 4.85 35.00 -0.50
CA TYR A 665 6.04 35.28 0.30
C TYR A 665 6.63 36.67 0.02
N ILE A 666 6.50 37.18 -1.21
CA ILE A 666 7.00 38.51 -1.59
C ILE A 666 6.07 39.64 -1.10
N LYS A 667 4.83 39.34 -0.70
CA LYS A 667 3.88 40.29 -0.10
C LYS A 667 4.18 40.51 1.37
#